data_AF-A0A7Y3U9D5-F1
#
_entry.id   AF-A0A7Y3U9D5-F1
#
_cell.length_a   1.000
_cell.length_b   1.000
_cell.length_c   1.000
_cell.angle_alpha   90.00
_cell.angle_beta   90.00
_cell.angle_gamma   90.00
#
_symmetry.space_group_name_H-M   'P 1'
#
loop_
_entity.id
_entity.type
_entity.pdbx_description
1 polymer ?
#
loop_
_entity_poly.entity_id
_entity_poly.type
_entity_poly.pdbx_seq_one_letter_code
_entity_poly.pdbx_strand_id
1 'polypeptide(L)'
;MAKRFIPIRLLITIVFCLAHHTSALAHGDPAAVSQPAQFLIITPQQWAKQMQEYADFKGVIQSLNTEVCSLELILESNADAADDAERLKQYLYTRWAESDGALRYVLLVGDADVIPVRYMVLDRNTDAAFNYAFYPCDLYYADLADAGGEFDNWNGASDDFHATYFGEVRGEHNKADPINFDGVSYVPEIAVGRWPVSNDVALETVITKSQYYSQEVSVLNSIPVTNRLPRAAYLTTSGWIESRGMMDQMRDDMPATWSHARRYYADSTRDDQTPPPTAREVVRLLNEGVDLVLHAGHGTGDSWHDSISTTSITELTNRDHLPIMFSVGCSTAVFATLPPYEPYLDSDGVTHDGTNNGEVFDAPPPPPAVYQAGLYNASGLGEQLLRASLDGAVAYIGCNTGSQPCAMTLMRGFVKGYNAATSTGDALGVTVGDCWQSALAYYYEAEKLASIQPSNSWYPPSIFFQGMKFMLFGDPSLPMRAPVDIRKDVGGPEEWVRAAPDVLDAYAIAHRGASGTVPENTLAAFTAAHRQGADVIETDLVLTADNQLVCFHDLTLEGVTNVAEVYPDRVREDGKWYVIDFTWQELQRLAVIGRGEMGISGKWRLMIPSYDDLLTLVHALNKESGREVGILTEIKDPKFHADAEKDIASHVVDTLESHGLNHGYSRIVVQSFDFDVLVQLRRDLDCQIPLVYLVDKDEEVPDARLDQLADIVDGIAPNWKSIGPAGRTDGQDPDLIERAHLRGLMVLGYTFGDDTEQMARFVQKYGIDGIITDFTATGRQAVSERGFAWLKFRPGDGPFSGGPELPRNLRPVPRLDDYGLIWHDEFDGTALDETKWKHSRLGPRRDAINVTDAVSLDGNGHLTITTSRVEAADGTARYHTGMIDTLGHFGTAYGYFEARMQLQTEVGHWSAFWIHTHSMGNPIGDVATAGTEIDVAELLHNGKHESAVQHTLHWDGYGEHHKSQGRLVPIDGLNDGFHTFGLLWTPAEYVFLVDGRETWRTRTAVSQRPQYMILSCEVGDWAGDIGEAELPDSLIVDYVRVYQPMKLRHWQAMIDWRTLK
;
A
#
# COMPACT_ATOMS: atom_id res chain seq x y z
N MET A 1 -72.17 23.27 -13.07
CA MET A 1 -72.12 22.52 -11.78
C MET A 1 -71.33 21.24 -12.07
N ALA A 2 -70.22 20.88 -11.42
CA ALA A 2 -69.59 21.34 -10.19
C ALA A 2 -68.05 21.38 -10.31
N LYS A 3 -67.48 22.38 -9.62
CA LYS A 3 -66.08 22.82 -9.46
C LYS A 3 -65.07 21.73 -9.06
N ARG A 4 -63.80 21.90 -9.45
CA ARG A 4 -62.70 22.21 -8.50
C ARG A 4 -61.56 23.00 -9.17
N PHE A 5 -60.97 23.89 -8.38
CA PHE A 5 -60.08 25.01 -8.73
C PHE A 5 -58.61 24.58 -8.87
N ILE A 6 -57.86 25.29 -9.72
CA ILE A 6 -56.39 25.35 -9.78
C ILE A 6 -55.96 26.78 -9.38
N PRO A 7 -54.95 26.99 -8.51
CA PRO A 7 -54.25 28.28 -8.39
C PRO A 7 -52.79 28.16 -8.88
N ILE A 8 -52.42 28.84 -9.96
CA ILE A 8 -51.60 30.08 -9.98
C ILE A 8 -50.24 29.96 -9.27
N ARG A 9 -49.19 29.66 -10.05
CA ARG A 9 -47.89 30.37 -10.06
C ARG A 9 -47.13 30.00 -11.34
N LEU A 10 -47.50 30.64 -12.44
CA LEU A 10 -46.77 30.66 -13.71
C LEU A 10 -46.74 32.11 -14.18
N LEU A 11 -45.81 32.89 -13.65
CA LEU A 11 -45.37 34.20 -14.14
C LEU A 11 -44.22 34.63 -13.21
N ILE A 12 -43.05 34.95 -13.77
CA ILE A 12 -41.71 35.10 -13.14
C ILE A 12 -40.88 33.80 -13.23
N THR A 13 -40.42 33.45 -14.45
CA THR A 13 -39.05 32.95 -14.80
C THR A 13 -38.89 32.95 -16.34
N ILE A 14 -39.23 34.04 -17.05
CA ILE A 14 -39.02 34.18 -18.52
C ILE A 14 -38.28 35.50 -18.86
N VAL A 15 -37.66 36.17 -17.88
CA VAL A 15 -36.98 37.47 -18.10
C VAL A 15 -35.57 37.53 -17.49
N PHE A 16 -34.92 36.41 -17.23
CA PHE A 16 -33.52 36.38 -16.77
C PHE A 16 -32.57 35.53 -17.65
N CYS A 17 -32.90 35.31 -18.93
CA CYS A 17 -32.06 34.59 -19.91
C CYS A 17 -31.26 35.51 -20.85
N LEU A 18 -31.04 36.79 -20.53
CA LEU A 18 -30.32 37.72 -21.42
C LEU A 18 -29.40 38.64 -20.60
N ALA A 19 -28.36 38.03 -20.02
CA ALA A 19 -27.06 38.63 -19.69
C ALA A 19 -26.41 37.70 -18.67
N HIS A 20 -25.53 36.79 -19.08
CA HIS A 20 -24.37 36.26 -18.31
C HIS A 20 -23.49 35.35 -19.20
N HIS A 21 -23.43 35.61 -20.52
CA HIS A 21 -22.36 35.09 -21.38
C HIS A 21 -21.34 36.21 -21.60
N THR A 22 -20.35 36.26 -20.70
CA THR A 22 -18.98 36.73 -20.90
C THR A 22 -18.34 36.78 -19.51
N SER A 23 -17.16 36.17 -19.36
CA SER A 23 -16.32 36.07 -18.15
C SER A 23 -16.70 34.99 -17.12
N ALA A 24 -16.23 33.76 -17.35
CA ALA A 24 -15.89 32.80 -16.28
C ALA A 24 -14.37 32.53 -16.30
N LEU A 25 -13.60 33.61 -16.20
CA LEU A 25 -12.20 33.61 -15.77
C LEU A 25 -12.02 34.89 -14.94
N ALA A 26 -12.44 34.85 -13.67
CA ALA A 26 -11.91 35.63 -12.54
C ALA A 26 -12.91 35.70 -11.37
N HIS A 27 -12.39 35.35 -10.19
CA HIS A 27 -12.88 35.65 -8.83
C HIS A 27 -14.11 34.88 -8.30
N GLY A 28 -13.85 34.05 -7.28
CA GLY A 28 -14.82 33.17 -6.64
C GLY A 28 -15.79 33.84 -5.68
N ASP A 29 -16.83 33.07 -5.36
CA ASP A 29 -17.73 33.26 -4.23
C ASP A 29 -17.52 32.06 -3.27
N PRO A 30 -17.13 32.23 -1.99
CA PRO A 30 -16.68 31.11 -1.14
C PRO A 30 -17.82 30.29 -0.49
N ALA A 31 -19.07 30.40 -0.93
CA ALA A 31 -20.22 29.86 -0.19
C ALA A 31 -21.26 29.07 -1.00
N ALA A 32 -20.95 28.68 -2.25
CA ALA A 32 -21.73 27.63 -2.93
C ALA A 32 -21.13 26.27 -2.56
N VAL A 33 -21.88 25.44 -1.82
CA VAL A 33 -21.53 24.02 -1.66
C VAL A 33 -21.60 23.40 -3.06
N SER A 34 -20.46 23.14 -3.69
CA SER A 34 -20.42 22.51 -5.00
C SER A 34 -21.10 21.14 -4.91
N GLN A 35 -22.01 20.83 -5.83
CA GLN A 35 -22.58 19.48 -5.88
C GLN A 35 -21.45 18.46 -6.11
N PRO A 36 -21.49 17.29 -5.45
CA PRO A 36 -20.49 16.25 -5.67
C PRO A 36 -20.54 15.79 -7.14
N ALA A 37 -19.36 15.55 -7.72
CA ALA A 37 -19.23 15.06 -9.09
C ALA A 37 -20.04 13.77 -9.28
N GLN A 38 -20.80 13.71 -10.37
CA GLN A 38 -21.56 12.54 -10.77
C GLN A 38 -20.73 11.68 -11.73
N PHE A 39 -20.79 10.38 -11.50
CA PHE A 39 -20.19 9.33 -12.30
C PHE A 39 -21.29 8.38 -12.78
N LEU A 40 -21.39 8.17 -14.08
CA LEU A 40 -22.43 7.33 -14.67
C LEU A 40 -21.80 6.08 -15.29
N ILE A 41 -22.32 4.91 -14.95
CA ILE A 41 -21.87 3.63 -15.47
C ILE A 41 -22.94 3.07 -16.39
N ILE A 42 -22.61 2.93 -17.68
CA ILE A 42 -23.49 2.32 -18.67
C ILE A 42 -23.07 0.87 -18.87
N THR A 43 -23.98 -0.06 -18.59
CA THR A 43 -23.68 -1.49 -18.60
C THR A 43 -24.87 -2.30 -19.08
N PRO A 44 -24.69 -3.46 -19.73
CA PRO A 44 -25.76 -4.42 -19.94
C PRO A 44 -26.49 -4.79 -18.64
N GLN A 45 -27.79 -5.03 -18.74
CA GLN A 45 -28.67 -5.37 -17.61
C GLN A 45 -28.18 -6.62 -16.87
N GLN A 46 -27.57 -7.57 -17.59
CA GLN A 46 -26.96 -8.76 -17.00
C GLN A 46 -25.83 -8.45 -16.01
N TRP A 47 -25.15 -7.32 -16.17
CA TRP A 47 -24.03 -6.88 -15.33
C TRP A 47 -24.39 -5.73 -14.38
N ALA A 48 -25.60 -5.18 -14.49
CA ALA A 48 -26.04 -4.04 -13.68
C ALA A 48 -25.88 -4.26 -12.18
N LYS A 49 -26.11 -5.48 -11.70
CA LYS A 49 -25.89 -5.83 -10.28
C LYS A 49 -24.41 -5.74 -9.88
N GLN A 50 -23.52 -6.38 -10.66
CA GLN A 50 -22.08 -6.31 -10.38
C GLN A 50 -21.56 -4.87 -10.45
N MET A 51 -22.07 -4.08 -11.40
CA MET A 51 -21.68 -2.68 -11.53
C MET A 51 -22.24 -1.79 -10.43
N GLN A 52 -23.39 -2.13 -9.83
CA GLN A 52 -23.90 -1.40 -8.66
C GLN A 52 -22.96 -1.55 -7.46
N GLU A 53 -22.38 -2.73 -7.26
CA GLU A 53 -21.40 -2.96 -6.20
C GLU A 53 -20.12 -2.14 -6.44
N TYR A 54 -19.70 -2.00 -7.70
CA TYR A 54 -18.61 -1.10 -8.08
C TYR A 54 -18.96 0.38 -7.86
N ALA A 55 -20.18 0.80 -8.17
CA ALA A 55 -20.67 2.16 -7.92
C ALA A 55 -20.71 2.50 -6.43
N ASP A 56 -21.18 1.57 -5.60
CA ASP A 56 -21.21 1.73 -4.14
C ASP A 56 -19.78 1.88 -3.59
N PHE A 57 -18.85 1.06 -4.08
CA PHE A 57 -17.42 1.18 -3.78
C PHE A 57 -16.87 2.59 -4.11
N LYS A 58 -17.22 3.16 -5.26
CA LYS A 58 -16.80 4.52 -5.65
C LYS A 58 -17.35 5.59 -4.72
N GLY A 59 -18.60 5.43 -4.28
CA GLY A 59 -19.20 6.29 -3.27
C GLY A 59 -18.46 6.26 -1.94
N VAL A 60 -17.96 5.10 -1.52
CA VAL A 60 -17.22 4.95 -0.25
C VAL A 60 -15.79 5.49 -0.36
N ILE A 61 -15.03 5.05 -1.37
CA ILE A 61 -13.59 5.34 -1.44
C ILE A 61 -13.33 6.77 -1.92
N GLN A 62 -14.04 7.22 -2.96
CA GLN A 62 -13.80 8.51 -3.61
C GLN A 62 -14.89 9.56 -3.36
N SER A 63 -15.95 9.22 -2.60
CA SER A 63 -17.10 10.11 -2.37
C SER A 63 -17.76 10.59 -3.65
N LEU A 64 -17.71 9.77 -4.70
CA LEU A 64 -18.35 10.02 -6.00
C LEU A 64 -19.84 9.64 -5.96
N ASN A 65 -20.69 10.53 -6.48
CA ASN A 65 -22.09 10.19 -6.69
C ASN A 65 -22.21 9.30 -7.93
N THR A 66 -22.25 7.97 -7.74
CA THR A 66 -22.16 7.01 -8.85
C THR A 66 -23.52 6.37 -9.14
N GLU A 67 -23.96 6.43 -10.39
CA GLU A 67 -25.21 5.85 -10.88
C GLU A 67 -24.92 4.74 -11.90
N VAL A 68 -25.67 3.64 -11.84
CA VAL A 68 -25.62 2.55 -12.83
C VAL A 68 -26.87 2.56 -13.69
N CYS A 69 -26.68 2.54 -15.01
CA CYS A 69 -27.77 2.51 -15.97
C CYS A 69 -27.63 1.33 -16.92
N SER A 70 -28.74 0.62 -17.12
CA SER A 70 -28.82 -0.46 -18.10
C SER A 70 -28.81 0.10 -19.52
N LEU A 71 -27.94 -0.46 -20.36
CA LEU A 71 -27.90 -0.16 -21.78
C LEU A 71 -29.27 -0.43 -22.42
N GLU A 72 -29.89 -1.57 -22.16
CA GLU A 72 -31.17 -1.98 -22.73
C GLU A 72 -32.28 -0.98 -22.39
N LEU A 73 -32.33 -0.50 -21.15
CA LEU A 73 -33.29 0.55 -20.75
C LEU A 73 -33.03 1.88 -21.45
N ILE A 74 -31.77 2.23 -21.70
CA ILE A 74 -31.41 3.42 -22.47
C ILE A 74 -31.84 3.27 -23.93
N LEU A 75 -31.63 2.10 -24.53
CA LEU A 75 -31.97 1.83 -25.93
C LEU A 75 -33.49 1.71 -26.17
N GLU A 76 -34.28 1.41 -25.13
CA GLU A 76 -35.74 1.53 -25.19
C GLU A 76 -36.23 2.99 -25.22
N SER A 77 -35.35 3.94 -24.90
CA SER A 77 -35.67 5.38 -24.89
C SER A 77 -35.43 6.02 -26.26
N ASN A 78 -36.26 7.01 -26.58
CA ASN A 78 -36.20 7.87 -27.77
C ASN A 78 -36.23 7.15 -29.14
N ALA A 79 -37.45 6.96 -29.67
CA ALA A 79 -37.68 6.31 -30.96
C ALA A 79 -37.20 7.12 -32.18
N ASP A 80 -36.89 8.42 -31.99
CA ASP A 80 -36.51 9.34 -33.08
C ASP A 80 -35.00 9.32 -33.39
N ALA A 81 -34.18 8.61 -32.61
CA ALA A 81 -32.75 8.42 -32.85
C ALA A 81 -32.47 7.51 -34.07
N ALA A 82 -31.37 7.78 -34.80
CA ALA A 82 -31.02 7.02 -36.01
C ALA A 82 -30.66 5.56 -35.71
N ASP A 83 -29.92 5.31 -34.64
CA ASP A 83 -29.48 3.99 -34.20
C ASP A 83 -29.18 3.95 -32.69
N ASP A 84 -28.72 2.81 -32.19
CA ASP A 84 -28.42 2.61 -30.76
C ASP A 84 -27.29 3.50 -30.24
N ALA A 85 -26.30 3.84 -31.07
CA ALA A 85 -25.22 4.74 -30.67
C ALA A 85 -25.77 6.17 -30.45
N GLU A 86 -26.69 6.64 -31.31
CA GLU A 86 -27.33 7.94 -31.08
C GLU A 86 -28.28 7.91 -29.87
N ARG A 87 -29.04 6.83 -29.64
CA ARG A 87 -29.87 6.68 -28.43
C ARG A 87 -29.05 6.82 -27.16
N LEU A 88 -27.89 6.15 -27.11
CA LEU A 88 -26.97 6.27 -25.99
C LEU A 88 -26.48 7.71 -25.82
N LYS A 89 -26.05 8.37 -26.90
CA LYS A 89 -25.56 9.75 -26.83
C LYS A 89 -26.64 10.74 -26.38
N GLN A 90 -27.87 10.62 -26.89
CA GLN A 90 -29.01 11.47 -26.48
C GLN A 90 -29.33 11.32 -24.99
N TYR A 91 -29.25 10.09 -24.47
CA TYR A 91 -29.38 9.84 -23.04
C TYR A 91 -28.28 10.56 -22.24
N LEU A 92 -27.02 10.43 -22.64
CA LEU A 92 -25.89 11.12 -21.98
C LEU A 92 -26.04 12.64 -22.00
N TYR A 93 -26.43 13.22 -23.15
CA TYR A 93 -26.72 14.65 -23.29
C TYR A 93 -27.81 15.11 -22.32
N THR A 94 -28.92 14.37 -22.27
CA THR A 94 -30.04 14.70 -21.36
C THR A 94 -29.57 14.66 -19.90
N ARG A 95 -28.85 13.62 -19.51
CA ARG A 95 -28.31 13.49 -18.14
C ARG A 95 -27.34 14.61 -17.80
N TRP A 96 -26.45 14.96 -18.72
CA TRP A 96 -25.51 16.07 -18.54
C TRP A 96 -26.23 17.41 -18.40
N ALA A 97 -27.15 17.73 -19.31
CA ALA A 97 -27.91 18.97 -19.31
C ALA A 97 -28.76 19.14 -18.04
N GLU A 98 -29.34 18.04 -17.53
CA GLU A 98 -30.11 18.04 -16.27
C GLU A 98 -29.23 18.13 -15.03
N SER A 99 -27.94 17.78 -15.13
CA SER A 99 -27.02 17.75 -13.99
C SER A 99 -26.43 19.11 -13.62
N ASP A 100 -26.64 20.15 -14.44
CA ASP A 100 -26.03 21.48 -14.27
C ASP A 100 -24.50 21.42 -14.13
N GLY A 101 -23.86 20.57 -14.96
CA GLY A 101 -22.41 20.35 -14.97
C GLY A 101 -21.88 19.40 -13.90
N ALA A 102 -22.74 18.75 -13.11
CA ALA A 102 -22.31 17.77 -12.12
C ALA A 102 -21.88 16.42 -12.75
N LEU A 103 -22.48 16.01 -13.88
CA LEU A 103 -22.03 14.82 -14.61
C LEU A 103 -20.67 15.08 -15.26
N ARG A 104 -19.64 14.42 -14.72
CA ARG A 104 -18.25 14.58 -15.15
C ARG A 104 -17.70 13.33 -15.83
N TYR A 105 -18.14 12.16 -15.40
CA TYR A 105 -17.54 10.88 -15.81
C TYR A 105 -18.60 9.93 -16.34
N VAL A 106 -18.26 9.22 -17.42
CA VAL A 106 -19.05 8.10 -17.95
C VAL A 106 -18.15 6.90 -18.21
N LEU A 107 -18.51 5.74 -17.67
CA LEU A 107 -17.86 4.46 -17.97
C LEU A 107 -18.79 3.59 -18.83
N LEU A 108 -18.31 3.24 -20.02
CA LEU A 108 -18.96 2.27 -20.92
C LEU A 108 -18.44 0.86 -20.61
N VAL A 109 -19.30 0.00 -20.07
CA VAL A 109 -18.96 -1.36 -19.68
C VAL A 109 -19.37 -2.33 -20.79
N GLY A 110 -18.43 -2.60 -21.68
CA GLY A 110 -18.58 -3.59 -22.75
C GLY A 110 -17.68 -3.31 -23.94
N ASP A 111 -17.34 -4.38 -24.65
CA ASP A 111 -16.58 -4.33 -25.90
C ASP A 111 -17.48 -3.95 -27.10
N ALA A 112 -16.92 -3.95 -28.31
CA ALA A 112 -17.63 -3.61 -29.55
C ALA A 112 -18.81 -4.54 -29.89
N ASP A 113 -18.90 -5.71 -29.26
CA ASP A 113 -20.05 -6.63 -29.37
C ASP A 113 -21.13 -6.39 -28.31
N VAL A 114 -20.89 -5.50 -27.35
CA VAL A 114 -21.75 -5.28 -26.18
C VAL A 114 -22.29 -3.85 -26.12
N ILE A 115 -21.41 -2.85 -26.20
CA ILE A 115 -21.79 -1.43 -26.20
C ILE A 115 -21.67 -0.91 -27.63
N PRO A 116 -22.67 -0.17 -28.16
CA PRO A 116 -22.62 0.33 -29.52
C PRO A 116 -21.39 1.21 -29.75
N VAL A 117 -20.77 1.05 -30.92
CA VAL A 117 -19.61 1.80 -31.39
C VAL A 117 -20.08 2.79 -32.43
N ARG A 118 -19.74 4.06 -32.26
CA ARG A 118 -19.86 5.05 -33.33
C ARG A 118 -18.61 5.01 -34.20
N TYR A 119 -18.82 5.02 -35.51
CA TYR A 119 -17.76 5.20 -36.49
C TYR A 119 -17.84 6.61 -37.08
N MET A 120 -16.73 7.36 -36.99
CA MET A 120 -16.56 8.57 -37.78
C MET A 120 -16.20 8.21 -39.23
N VAL A 121 -16.48 9.09 -40.19
CA VAL A 121 -16.16 8.87 -41.61
C VAL A 121 -15.08 9.81 -42.08
N LEU A 122 -14.12 9.29 -42.85
CA LEU A 122 -13.07 10.08 -43.48
C LEU A 122 -13.08 9.82 -44.98
N ASP A 123 -13.07 10.89 -45.76
CA ASP A 123 -12.76 10.77 -47.18
C ASP A 123 -11.29 10.37 -47.37
N ARG A 124 -11.03 9.45 -48.28
CA ARG A 124 -9.71 8.85 -48.50
C ARG A 124 -9.41 8.80 -49.98
N ASN A 125 -8.14 8.77 -50.35
CA ASN A 125 -7.77 8.45 -51.74
C ASN A 125 -7.60 6.94 -51.89
N THR A 126 -8.69 6.21 -51.91
CA THR A 126 -8.72 4.75 -52.09
C THR A 126 -9.90 4.35 -52.97
N ASP A 127 -9.67 4.30 -54.28
CA ASP A 127 -10.72 4.02 -55.27
C ASP A 127 -11.49 2.72 -54.99
N ALA A 128 -10.80 1.68 -54.52
CA ALA A 128 -11.43 0.40 -54.18
C ALA A 128 -12.43 0.50 -53.01
N ALA A 129 -12.25 1.49 -52.13
CA ALA A 129 -13.13 1.77 -50.99
C ALA A 129 -14.12 2.90 -51.31
N PHE A 130 -14.32 3.22 -52.59
CA PHE A 130 -15.06 4.39 -53.04
C PHE A 130 -14.58 5.70 -52.41
N ASN A 131 -13.30 5.80 -52.03
CA ASN A 131 -12.73 6.98 -51.40
C ASN A 131 -13.32 7.32 -50.00
N TYR A 132 -13.81 6.33 -49.25
CA TYR A 132 -14.26 6.50 -47.85
C TYR A 132 -13.69 5.43 -46.91
N ALA A 133 -13.54 5.79 -45.65
CA ALA A 133 -13.18 4.86 -44.57
C ALA A 133 -13.84 5.26 -43.24
N PHE A 134 -14.05 4.28 -42.37
CA PHE A 134 -14.76 4.39 -41.10
C PHE A 134 -13.81 4.10 -39.94
N TYR A 135 -13.88 4.91 -38.88
CA TYR A 135 -13.00 4.77 -37.72
C TYR A 135 -13.83 4.76 -36.43
N PRO A 136 -13.68 3.75 -35.56
CA PRO A 136 -14.41 3.73 -34.29
C PRO A 136 -13.96 4.90 -33.42
N CYS A 137 -14.90 5.47 -32.65
CA CYS A 137 -14.72 6.75 -31.97
C CYS A 137 -15.59 6.85 -30.70
N ASP A 138 -14.98 6.74 -29.52
CA ASP A 138 -15.69 7.01 -28.25
C ASP A 138 -15.75 8.51 -27.89
N LEU A 139 -14.99 9.39 -28.58
CA LEU A 139 -15.13 10.85 -28.43
C LEU A 139 -16.57 11.30 -28.79
N TYR A 140 -17.26 10.56 -29.65
CA TYR A 140 -18.67 10.77 -29.95
C TYR A 140 -19.57 10.79 -28.71
N TYR A 141 -19.27 9.96 -27.70
CA TYR A 141 -20.04 9.89 -26.46
C TYR A 141 -19.63 10.95 -25.43
N ALA A 142 -18.51 11.63 -25.66
CA ALA A 142 -17.95 12.65 -24.76
C ALA A 142 -18.30 14.07 -25.20
N ASP A 143 -18.37 14.31 -26.51
CA ASP A 143 -18.77 15.56 -27.18
C ASP A 143 -20.29 15.55 -27.40
N LEU A 144 -21.05 16.04 -26.42
CA LEU A 144 -22.50 15.90 -26.32
C LEU A 144 -23.26 17.05 -26.98
N ALA A 145 -22.68 18.25 -26.94
CA ALA A 145 -23.37 19.47 -27.32
C ALA A 145 -22.61 20.29 -28.35
N ASP A 146 -23.35 21.04 -29.17
CA ASP A 146 -22.76 22.00 -30.09
C ASP A 146 -22.29 23.27 -29.36
N ALA A 147 -21.69 24.21 -30.10
CA ALA A 147 -21.23 25.47 -29.53
C ALA A 147 -22.36 26.35 -28.93
N GLY A 148 -23.63 26.05 -29.23
CA GLY A 148 -24.81 26.67 -28.65
C GLY A 148 -25.34 25.97 -27.40
N GLY A 149 -24.80 24.80 -27.06
CA GLY A 149 -25.25 23.96 -25.96
C GLY A 149 -26.42 23.04 -26.30
N GLU A 150 -26.80 22.93 -27.57
CA GLU A 150 -27.84 22.02 -28.05
C GLU A 150 -27.25 20.65 -28.41
N PHE A 151 -28.06 19.60 -28.45
CA PHE A 151 -27.60 18.24 -28.75
C PHE A 151 -26.87 18.14 -30.11
N ASP A 152 -25.62 17.67 -30.10
CA ASP A 152 -24.83 17.44 -31.32
C ASP A 152 -24.85 15.95 -31.68
N ASN A 153 -25.50 15.58 -32.78
CA ASN A 153 -25.56 14.19 -33.24
C ASN A 153 -24.40 13.77 -34.16
N TRP A 154 -23.45 14.67 -34.44
CA TRP A 154 -22.38 14.54 -35.44
C TRP A 154 -22.88 14.17 -36.85
N ASN A 155 -24.07 14.60 -37.25
CA ASN A 155 -24.62 14.36 -38.59
C ASN A 155 -25.22 15.65 -39.15
N GLY A 156 -24.36 16.67 -39.28
CA GLY A 156 -24.76 17.99 -39.78
C GLY A 156 -25.08 17.99 -41.28
N ALA A 157 -24.49 17.08 -42.05
CA ALA A 157 -24.74 16.89 -43.47
C ALA A 157 -25.53 15.60 -43.73
N SER A 158 -26.86 15.65 -43.61
CA SER A 158 -27.70 14.45 -43.62
C SER A 158 -28.38 14.13 -44.96
N ASP A 159 -27.89 14.66 -46.10
CA ASP A 159 -28.51 14.46 -47.42
C ASP A 159 -27.93 13.23 -48.16
N ASP A 160 -28.74 12.56 -48.98
CA ASP A 160 -28.34 11.41 -49.81
C ASP A 160 -27.67 10.26 -49.01
N PHE A 161 -26.46 9.84 -49.39
CA PHE A 161 -25.72 8.78 -48.70
C PHE A 161 -25.01 9.26 -47.43
N HIS A 162 -24.94 10.59 -47.22
CA HIS A 162 -24.36 11.18 -46.02
C HIS A 162 -25.29 11.04 -44.80
N ALA A 163 -26.59 10.80 -45.03
CA ALA A 163 -27.59 10.63 -43.97
C ALA A 163 -27.22 9.60 -42.89
N THR A 164 -26.36 8.64 -43.21
CA THR A 164 -25.91 7.58 -42.29
C THR A 164 -24.41 7.64 -41.99
N TYR A 165 -23.72 8.70 -42.43
CA TYR A 165 -22.32 8.97 -42.18
C TYR A 165 -22.22 10.02 -41.08
N PHE A 166 -21.49 9.69 -40.02
CA PHE A 166 -21.39 10.55 -38.85
C PHE A 166 -19.96 11.04 -38.68
N GLY A 167 -19.78 12.26 -38.19
CA GLY A 167 -18.48 12.85 -37.91
C GLY A 167 -17.59 12.91 -39.16
N GLU A 168 -18.17 13.28 -40.30
CA GLU A 168 -17.51 13.31 -41.58
C GLU A 168 -16.34 14.30 -41.61
N VAL A 169 -15.17 13.77 -41.90
CA VAL A 169 -13.93 14.51 -42.09
C VAL A 169 -13.53 14.48 -43.55
N ARG A 170 -13.33 15.67 -44.13
CA ARG A 170 -13.03 15.86 -45.55
C ARG A 170 -11.66 16.45 -45.77
N GLY A 171 -11.26 16.53 -47.03
CA GLY A 171 -10.09 17.26 -47.45
C GLY A 171 -8.89 16.37 -47.74
N GLU A 172 -9.04 15.05 -47.75
CA GLU A 172 -8.07 14.15 -48.38
C GLU A 172 -8.39 13.95 -49.86
N HIS A 173 -9.64 13.60 -50.18
CA HIS A 173 -10.14 13.47 -51.54
C HIS A 173 -10.88 14.73 -52.00
N ASN A 174 -11.88 15.16 -51.24
CA ASN A 174 -12.75 16.30 -51.51
C ASN A 174 -12.12 17.58 -50.98
N LYS A 175 -11.25 18.19 -51.79
CA LYS A 175 -10.48 19.39 -51.40
C LYS A 175 -11.28 20.69 -51.32
N ALA A 176 -12.49 20.71 -51.84
CA ALA A 176 -13.34 21.90 -51.89
C ALA A 176 -14.19 22.08 -50.63
N ASP A 177 -14.40 21.00 -49.87
CA ASP A 177 -15.27 20.96 -48.70
C ASP A 177 -14.48 21.33 -47.44
N PRO A 178 -15.13 21.90 -46.40
CA PRO A 178 -14.48 22.11 -45.11
C PRO A 178 -14.05 20.77 -44.50
N ILE A 179 -12.91 20.77 -43.77
CA ILE A 179 -12.42 19.54 -43.12
C ILE A 179 -13.45 19.00 -42.12
N ASN A 180 -14.03 19.87 -41.29
CA ASN A 180 -15.13 19.53 -40.40
C ASN A 180 -16.46 19.65 -41.16
N PHE A 181 -16.86 18.59 -41.86
CA PHE A 181 -18.00 18.64 -42.78
C PHE A 181 -19.34 18.62 -42.04
N ASP A 182 -19.42 17.84 -40.97
CA ASP A 182 -20.61 17.76 -40.11
C ASP A 182 -20.71 18.87 -39.05
N GLY A 183 -19.69 19.73 -38.94
CA GLY A 183 -19.71 20.83 -37.98
C GLY A 183 -19.54 20.39 -36.52
N VAL A 184 -18.90 19.24 -36.29
CA VAL A 184 -18.60 18.65 -34.97
C VAL A 184 -17.95 19.66 -34.03
N SER A 185 -18.48 19.81 -32.81
CA SER A 185 -17.91 20.67 -31.76
C SER A 185 -16.49 20.23 -31.37
N TYR A 186 -16.30 18.93 -31.19
CA TYR A 186 -15.02 18.24 -30.89
C TYR A 186 -14.57 18.37 -29.42
N VAL A 187 -15.12 19.30 -28.65
CA VAL A 187 -14.68 19.57 -27.28
C VAL A 187 -15.58 18.80 -26.32
N PRO A 188 -15.08 17.77 -25.62
CA PRO A 188 -15.91 16.93 -24.79
C PRO A 188 -16.45 17.65 -23.54
N GLU A 189 -17.75 17.54 -23.28
CA GLU A 189 -18.40 17.99 -22.04
C GLU A 189 -18.11 17.08 -20.84
N ILE A 190 -17.94 15.78 -21.10
CA ILE A 190 -17.73 14.75 -20.09
C ILE A 190 -16.50 13.89 -20.43
N ALA A 191 -15.88 13.29 -19.42
CA ALA A 191 -14.84 12.30 -19.62
C ALA A 191 -15.45 10.90 -19.79
N VAL A 192 -15.27 10.31 -20.97
CA VAL A 192 -15.69 8.93 -21.27
C VAL A 192 -14.49 7.99 -21.22
N GLY A 193 -14.66 6.88 -20.51
CA GLY A 193 -13.77 5.71 -20.59
C GLY A 193 -14.56 4.44 -20.89
N ARG A 194 -13.86 3.42 -21.38
CA ARG A 194 -14.45 2.12 -21.74
C ARG A 194 -13.74 0.97 -21.05
N TRP A 195 -14.50 0.01 -20.54
CA TRP A 195 -14.00 -1.33 -20.26
C TRP A 195 -14.40 -2.26 -21.41
N PRO A 196 -13.50 -2.54 -22.35
CA PRO A 196 -13.81 -3.43 -23.46
C PRO A 196 -13.87 -4.86 -22.94
N VAL A 197 -15.03 -5.35 -22.54
CA VAL A 197 -15.22 -6.70 -21.99
C VAL A 197 -16.44 -7.36 -22.63
N SER A 198 -16.32 -8.63 -22.99
CA SER A 198 -17.42 -9.40 -23.61
C SER A 198 -17.89 -10.56 -22.73
N ASN A 199 -17.28 -10.76 -21.54
CA ASN A 199 -17.61 -11.85 -20.64
C ASN A 199 -17.32 -11.50 -19.17
N ASP A 200 -17.90 -12.30 -18.27
CA ASP A 200 -17.83 -12.09 -16.82
C ASP A 200 -16.40 -12.13 -16.27
N VAL A 201 -15.50 -12.95 -16.83
CA VAL A 201 -14.11 -13.08 -16.35
C VAL A 201 -13.32 -11.81 -16.65
N ALA A 202 -13.46 -11.27 -17.86
CA ALA A 202 -12.83 -10.03 -18.26
C ALA A 202 -13.40 -8.84 -17.47
N LEU A 203 -14.73 -8.77 -17.32
CA LEU A 203 -15.39 -7.76 -16.47
C LEU A 203 -14.84 -7.81 -15.05
N GLU A 204 -14.71 -9.01 -14.51
CA GLU A 204 -14.25 -9.18 -13.15
C GLU A 204 -12.80 -8.74 -12.94
N THR A 205 -11.96 -9.02 -13.93
CA THR A 205 -10.56 -8.64 -13.93
C THR A 205 -10.43 -7.12 -13.87
N VAL A 206 -11.21 -6.39 -14.68
CA VAL A 206 -11.13 -4.92 -14.72
C VAL A 206 -11.74 -4.25 -13.49
N ILE A 207 -12.82 -4.82 -12.91
CA ILE A 207 -13.39 -4.36 -11.63
C ILE A 207 -12.33 -4.49 -10.52
N THR A 208 -11.78 -5.70 -10.34
CA THR A 208 -10.80 -5.98 -9.28
C THR A 208 -9.60 -5.04 -9.35
N LYS A 209 -9.00 -4.90 -10.54
CA LYS A 209 -7.85 -4.00 -10.77
C LYS A 209 -8.18 -2.55 -10.41
N SER A 210 -9.35 -2.08 -10.83
CA SER A 210 -9.76 -0.69 -10.61
C SER A 210 -10.09 -0.40 -9.15
N GLN A 211 -10.69 -1.36 -8.43
CA GLN A 211 -10.93 -1.25 -6.99
C GLN A 211 -9.62 -1.21 -6.21
N TYR A 212 -8.72 -2.15 -6.47
CA TYR A 212 -7.41 -2.22 -5.82
C TYR A 212 -6.62 -0.93 -6.03
N TYR A 213 -6.47 -0.51 -7.29
CA TYR A 213 -5.76 0.71 -7.64
C TYR A 213 -6.37 1.96 -6.99
N SER A 214 -7.70 2.08 -7.00
CA SER A 214 -8.38 3.24 -6.39
C SER A 214 -8.13 3.29 -4.88
N GLN A 215 -8.13 2.15 -4.19
CA GLN A 215 -7.79 2.07 -2.77
C GLN A 215 -6.31 2.43 -2.52
N GLU A 216 -5.39 1.79 -3.24
CA GLU A 216 -3.94 2.00 -3.11
C GLU A 216 -3.59 3.48 -3.33
N VAL A 217 -4.06 4.07 -4.43
CA VAL A 217 -3.74 5.47 -4.76
C VAL A 217 -4.41 6.44 -3.79
N SER A 218 -5.62 6.14 -3.32
CA SER A 218 -6.26 6.96 -2.27
C SER A 218 -5.42 6.98 -1.00
N VAL A 219 -4.95 5.81 -0.54
CA VAL A 219 -4.04 5.71 0.62
C VAL A 219 -2.73 6.46 0.35
N LEU A 220 -2.11 6.20 -0.81
CA LEU A 220 -0.82 6.77 -1.18
C LEU A 220 -0.85 8.30 -1.35
N ASN A 221 -1.99 8.87 -1.79
CA ASN A 221 -2.19 10.33 -1.91
C ASN A 221 -2.52 11.01 -0.58
N SER A 222 -3.03 10.27 0.40
CA SER A 222 -3.32 10.76 1.75
C SER A 222 -2.09 10.86 2.66
N ILE A 223 -0.90 10.42 2.22
CA ILE A 223 0.34 10.39 3.03
C ILE A 223 1.32 11.51 2.58
N PRO A 224 1.63 12.53 3.42
CA PRO A 224 2.49 13.66 3.01
C PRO A 224 3.96 13.35 2.73
N VAL A 225 4.45 12.15 3.05
CA VAL A 225 5.83 11.72 2.73
C VAL A 225 5.83 10.21 2.52
N THR A 226 5.76 9.74 1.28
CA THR A 226 5.94 8.32 0.96
C THR A 226 7.42 8.03 0.70
N ASN A 227 7.94 6.92 1.22
CA ASN A 227 9.28 6.35 0.89
C ASN A 227 9.45 5.99 -0.60
N ARG A 228 8.45 6.30 -1.43
CA ARG A 228 8.41 6.07 -2.86
C ARG A 228 7.72 7.25 -3.54
N LEU A 229 8.52 8.07 -4.21
CA LEU A 229 8.02 9.12 -5.10
C LEU A 229 7.22 8.49 -6.24
N PRO A 230 6.13 9.12 -6.72
CA PRO A 230 5.44 8.63 -7.91
C PRO A 230 6.43 8.52 -9.07
N ARG A 231 6.33 7.45 -9.87
CA ARG A 231 7.32 7.08 -10.88
C ARG A 231 6.69 7.10 -12.27
N ALA A 232 7.22 7.94 -13.14
CA ALA A 232 6.84 8.01 -14.55
C ALA A 232 7.91 7.34 -15.43
N ALA A 233 7.48 6.55 -16.39
CA ALA A 233 8.32 5.96 -17.42
C ALA A 233 8.10 6.66 -18.76
N TYR A 234 9.19 7.02 -19.44
CA TYR A 234 9.19 7.63 -20.77
C TYR A 234 9.90 6.68 -21.72
N LEU A 235 9.14 6.12 -22.65
CA LEU A 235 9.57 5.07 -23.55
C LEU A 235 9.51 5.58 -24.99
N THR A 236 10.62 5.44 -25.71
CA THR A 236 10.69 5.79 -27.13
C THR A 236 11.28 4.64 -27.92
N THR A 237 10.42 3.90 -28.59
CA THR A 237 10.79 2.86 -29.55
C THR A 237 11.21 3.50 -30.87
N SER A 238 11.70 2.71 -31.83
CA SER A 238 11.93 3.25 -33.18
C SER A 238 10.59 3.82 -33.73
N GLY A 239 10.66 4.89 -34.51
CA GLY A 239 9.47 5.62 -34.92
C GLY A 239 9.69 6.56 -36.10
N TRP A 240 8.59 7.05 -36.65
CA TRP A 240 8.57 7.95 -37.82
C TRP A 240 9.12 9.35 -37.55
N ILE A 241 9.09 9.79 -36.29
CA ILE A 241 9.54 11.11 -35.87
C ILE A 241 10.47 11.01 -34.68
N GLU A 242 11.37 11.98 -34.59
CA GLU A 242 12.23 12.11 -33.42
C GLU A 242 11.44 12.72 -32.25
N SER A 243 11.01 11.87 -31.32
CA SER A 243 10.14 12.25 -30.20
C SER A 243 10.87 12.38 -28.86
N ARG A 244 12.15 11.97 -28.73
CA ARG A 244 12.85 11.95 -27.43
C ARG A 244 12.93 13.34 -26.81
N GLY A 245 13.22 14.37 -27.63
CA GLY A 245 13.22 15.76 -27.16
C GLY A 245 11.86 16.24 -26.64
N MET A 246 10.75 15.75 -27.21
CA MET A 246 9.40 16.06 -26.71
C MET A 246 9.08 15.27 -25.43
N MET A 247 9.53 14.01 -25.34
CA MET A 247 9.41 13.19 -24.14
C MET A 247 10.21 13.78 -22.97
N ASP A 248 11.42 14.29 -23.23
CA ASP A 248 12.23 15.01 -22.24
C ASP A 248 11.52 16.30 -21.78
N GLN A 249 10.86 17.04 -22.68
CA GLN A 249 10.06 18.22 -22.29
C GLN A 249 8.87 17.84 -21.40
N MET A 250 8.15 16.77 -21.72
CA MET A 250 7.05 16.30 -20.88
C MET A 250 7.52 15.77 -19.53
N ARG A 251 8.71 15.18 -19.47
CA ARG A 251 9.39 14.87 -18.20
C ARG A 251 9.65 16.13 -17.39
N ASP A 252 10.20 17.15 -18.02
CA ASP A 252 10.54 18.41 -17.35
C ASP A 252 9.31 19.22 -16.94
N ASP A 253 8.19 19.05 -17.65
CA ASP A 253 6.88 19.61 -17.32
C ASP A 253 6.21 18.88 -16.14
N MET A 254 6.55 17.62 -15.86
CA MET A 254 6.00 16.90 -14.70
C MET A 254 6.56 17.47 -13.38
N PRO A 255 5.81 17.40 -12.27
CA PRO A 255 6.30 17.92 -11.00
C PRO A 255 7.59 17.25 -10.57
N ALA A 256 8.54 18.02 -10.03
CA ALA A 256 9.87 17.54 -9.62
C ALA A 256 9.86 16.41 -8.55
N THR A 257 8.70 16.13 -7.99
CA THR A 257 8.45 15.05 -7.03
C THR A 257 8.23 13.71 -7.70
N TRP A 258 8.07 13.67 -9.03
CA TRP A 258 8.06 12.43 -9.77
C TRP A 258 9.49 11.94 -9.97
N SER A 259 9.70 10.64 -9.74
CA SER A 259 10.88 9.94 -10.22
C SER A 259 10.65 9.53 -11.67
N HIS A 260 11.71 9.55 -12.48
CA HIS A 260 11.58 9.35 -13.92
C HIS A 260 12.49 8.22 -14.40
N ALA A 261 11.93 7.27 -15.15
CA ALA A 261 12.67 6.25 -15.88
C ALA A 261 12.62 6.57 -17.38
N ARG A 262 13.79 6.59 -18.05
CA ARG A 262 13.88 6.77 -19.50
C ARG A 262 14.39 5.50 -20.16
N ARG A 263 13.80 5.16 -21.30
CA ARG A 263 14.27 4.10 -22.19
C ARG A 263 14.07 4.49 -23.64
N TYR A 264 15.13 4.91 -24.31
CA TYR A 264 15.09 5.38 -25.70
C TYR A 264 15.96 4.52 -26.60
N TYR A 265 15.47 4.24 -27.81
CA TYR A 265 16.31 3.65 -28.84
C TYR A 265 17.30 4.70 -29.38
N ALA A 266 18.57 4.35 -29.54
CA ALA A 266 19.56 5.18 -30.20
C ALA A 266 19.49 4.96 -31.72
N ASP A 267 19.12 5.98 -32.49
CA ASP A 267 19.34 5.93 -33.95
C ASP A 267 20.86 5.95 -34.25
N SER A 268 21.24 5.52 -35.47
CA SER A 268 22.64 5.40 -35.88
C SER A 268 23.42 6.72 -35.94
N THR A 269 22.79 7.86 -35.63
CA THR A 269 23.38 9.20 -35.74
C THR A 269 23.63 9.87 -34.39
N ARG A 270 23.15 9.30 -33.27
CA ARG A 270 23.35 9.82 -31.91
C ARG A 270 23.55 8.71 -30.88
N ASP A 271 24.55 8.90 -30.03
CA ASP A 271 24.76 8.07 -28.84
C ASP A 271 23.82 8.57 -27.72
N ASP A 272 22.71 7.87 -27.51
CA ASP A 272 21.81 8.13 -26.37
C ASP A 272 22.31 7.35 -25.16
N GLN A 273 22.42 8.00 -24.00
CA GLN A 273 22.93 7.37 -22.78
C GLN A 273 21.87 6.55 -22.03
N THR A 274 20.66 6.42 -22.56
CA THR A 274 19.58 5.64 -21.95
C THR A 274 19.50 4.21 -22.53
N PRO A 275 19.12 3.19 -21.74
CA PRO A 275 18.94 1.83 -22.26
C PRO A 275 17.76 1.75 -23.24
N PRO A 276 17.80 0.88 -24.27
CA PRO A 276 16.70 0.72 -25.21
C PRO A 276 15.46 0.10 -24.54
N PRO A 277 14.23 0.44 -25.01
CA PRO A 277 12.98 -0.07 -24.43
C PRO A 277 12.65 -1.50 -24.93
N THR A 278 13.53 -2.47 -24.66
CA THR A 278 13.27 -3.88 -25.03
C THR A 278 12.14 -4.50 -24.20
N ALA A 279 11.50 -5.57 -24.71
CA ALA A 279 10.44 -6.29 -23.99
C ALA A 279 10.82 -6.62 -22.54
N ARG A 280 12.01 -7.21 -22.34
CA ARG A 280 12.54 -7.58 -21.03
C ARG A 280 12.71 -6.37 -20.10
N GLU A 281 13.21 -5.25 -20.63
CA GLU A 281 13.41 -4.03 -19.84
C GLU A 281 12.10 -3.37 -19.48
N VAL A 282 11.10 -3.39 -20.36
CA VAL A 282 9.76 -2.85 -20.08
C VAL A 282 9.03 -3.74 -19.08
N VAL A 283 9.01 -5.07 -19.26
CA VAL A 283 8.44 -6.02 -18.28
C VAL A 283 9.08 -5.83 -16.91
N ARG A 284 10.40 -5.76 -16.84
CA ARG A 284 11.11 -5.49 -15.58
C ARG A 284 10.69 -4.16 -14.97
N LEU A 285 10.61 -3.09 -15.77
CA LEU A 285 10.22 -1.76 -15.30
C LEU A 285 8.79 -1.76 -14.73
N LEU A 286 7.87 -2.49 -15.36
CA LEU A 286 6.50 -2.65 -14.89
C LEU A 286 6.45 -3.47 -13.59
N ASN A 287 7.21 -4.56 -13.49
CA ASN A 287 7.28 -5.39 -12.29
C ASN A 287 7.98 -4.70 -11.11
N GLU A 288 8.92 -3.78 -11.37
CA GLU A 288 9.49 -2.88 -10.34
C GLU A 288 8.49 -1.80 -9.88
N GLY A 289 7.37 -1.66 -10.59
CA GLY A 289 6.27 -0.75 -10.32
C GLY A 289 6.52 0.69 -10.79
N VAL A 290 5.62 1.16 -11.64
CA VAL A 290 5.54 2.52 -12.19
C VAL A 290 4.09 2.98 -12.17
N ASP A 291 3.86 4.27 -11.95
CA ASP A 291 2.50 4.83 -11.81
C ASP A 291 1.96 5.35 -13.16
N LEU A 292 2.86 5.90 -13.99
CA LEU A 292 2.53 6.46 -15.31
C LEU A 292 3.54 5.97 -16.36
N VAL A 293 3.06 5.50 -17.50
CA VAL A 293 3.90 5.13 -18.64
C VAL A 293 3.49 5.94 -19.86
N LEU A 294 4.45 6.69 -20.42
CA LEU A 294 4.29 7.41 -21.68
C LEU A 294 5.13 6.71 -22.75
N HIS A 295 4.49 6.25 -23.81
CA HIS A 295 5.12 5.59 -24.95
C HIS A 295 4.94 6.41 -26.23
N ALA A 296 6.01 6.60 -27.01
CA ALA A 296 5.96 7.16 -28.34
C ALA A 296 6.81 6.34 -29.32
N GLY A 297 6.26 5.98 -30.48
CA GLY A 297 7.00 5.25 -31.52
C GLY A 297 6.08 4.35 -32.34
N HIS A 298 6.65 3.30 -32.94
CA HIS A 298 5.86 2.33 -33.69
C HIS A 298 5.05 1.42 -32.76
N GLY A 299 3.82 1.14 -33.18
CA GLY A 299 2.94 0.16 -32.55
C GLY A 299 2.26 -0.71 -33.62
N THR A 300 1.81 -1.88 -33.20
CA THR A 300 0.92 -2.78 -33.92
C THR A 300 -0.26 -3.13 -33.02
N GLY A 301 -1.25 -3.86 -33.57
CA GLY A 301 -2.38 -4.39 -32.80
C GLY A 301 -1.95 -5.09 -31.52
N ASP A 302 -0.82 -5.81 -31.54
CA ASP A 302 -0.38 -6.71 -30.48
C ASP A 302 0.93 -6.28 -29.78
N SER A 303 1.58 -5.19 -30.20
CA SER A 303 2.90 -4.82 -29.66
C SER A 303 3.27 -3.34 -29.76
N TRP A 304 4.18 -2.93 -28.88
CA TRP A 304 5.10 -1.82 -29.15
C TRP A 304 6.35 -2.38 -29.82
N HIS A 305 6.84 -1.71 -30.86
CA HIS A 305 7.91 -2.26 -31.71
C HIS A 305 9.20 -2.55 -30.91
N ASP A 306 9.75 -3.76 -31.09
CA ASP A 306 10.91 -4.31 -30.37
C ASP A 306 10.80 -4.18 -28.83
N SER A 307 9.58 -4.13 -28.32
CA SER A 307 9.25 -3.84 -26.93
C SER A 307 8.17 -4.79 -26.41
N ILE A 308 7.31 -4.35 -25.50
CA ILE A 308 6.24 -5.17 -24.91
C ILE A 308 5.19 -5.58 -25.95
N SER A 309 4.69 -6.81 -25.83
CA SER A 309 3.61 -7.36 -26.65
C SER A 309 2.60 -8.12 -25.80
N THR A 310 1.50 -8.58 -26.41
CA THR A 310 0.51 -9.45 -25.75
C THR A 310 1.14 -10.72 -25.17
N THR A 311 2.21 -11.24 -25.77
CA THR A 311 2.93 -12.40 -25.22
C THR A 311 3.75 -12.07 -23.97
N SER A 312 4.15 -10.81 -23.78
CA SER A 312 4.87 -10.36 -22.59
C SER A 312 3.98 -10.28 -21.34
N ILE A 313 2.65 -10.24 -21.49
CA ILE A 313 1.70 -10.08 -20.38
C ILE A 313 1.81 -11.22 -19.37
N THR A 314 2.12 -12.43 -19.82
CA THR A 314 2.28 -13.60 -18.94
C THR A 314 3.53 -13.54 -18.04
N GLU A 315 4.45 -12.61 -18.32
CA GLU A 315 5.67 -12.37 -17.53
C GLU A 315 5.48 -11.22 -16.52
N LEU A 316 4.32 -10.56 -16.52
CA LEU A 316 4.01 -9.48 -15.60
C LEU A 316 3.60 -10.03 -14.24
N THR A 317 4.10 -9.39 -13.18
CA THR A 317 3.85 -9.71 -11.77
C THR A 317 3.57 -8.43 -10.98
N ASN A 318 2.90 -7.47 -11.61
CA ASN A 318 2.73 -6.11 -11.12
C ASN A 318 1.30 -5.79 -10.66
N ARG A 319 0.48 -6.79 -10.35
CA ARG A 319 -0.88 -6.61 -9.82
C ARG A 319 -0.99 -5.67 -8.62
N ASP A 320 0.05 -5.62 -7.79
CA ASP A 320 0.09 -4.78 -6.60
C ASP A 320 0.54 -3.34 -6.90
N HIS A 321 0.92 -3.04 -8.16
CA HIS A 321 1.36 -1.72 -8.62
C HIS A 321 1.04 -1.52 -10.10
N LEU A 322 -0.23 -1.23 -10.39
CA LEU A 322 -0.72 -1.09 -11.77
C LEU A 322 -0.51 0.34 -12.31
N PRO A 323 0.12 0.51 -13.49
CA PRO A 323 0.26 1.81 -14.13
C PRO A 323 -0.99 2.26 -14.88
N ILE A 324 -1.07 3.58 -15.08
CA ILE A 324 -1.79 4.20 -16.19
C ILE A 324 -0.81 4.31 -17.38
N MET A 325 -1.23 3.92 -18.57
CA MET A 325 -0.40 3.97 -19.78
C MET A 325 -0.99 4.89 -20.85
N PHE A 326 -0.16 5.70 -21.50
CA PHE A 326 -0.52 6.50 -22.67
C PHE A 326 0.46 6.18 -23.81
N SER A 327 -0.06 5.63 -24.91
CA SER A 327 0.73 5.28 -26.10
C SER A 327 0.37 6.15 -27.31
N VAL A 328 1.37 6.86 -27.83
CA VAL A 328 1.37 7.45 -29.18
C VAL A 328 2.06 6.46 -30.13
N GLY A 329 1.32 5.39 -30.45
CA GLY A 329 1.71 4.36 -31.41
C GLY A 329 0.51 3.91 -32.23
N CYS A 330 0.75 3.42 -33.45
CA CYS A 330 -0.34 2.92 -34.29
C CYS A 330 -0.98 1.67 -33.69
N SER A 331 -2.30 1.60 -33.73
CA SER A 331 -3.10 0.39 -33.45
C SER A 331 -2.88 -0.22 -32.07
N THR A 332 -2.35 0.52 -31.10
CA THR A 332 -2.08 -0.04 -29.77
C THR A 332 -3.34 -0.15 -28.90
N ALA A 333 -4.45 0.46 -29.35
CA ALA A 333 -5.75 0.43 -28.70
C ALA A 333 -6.85 -0.04 -29.68
N VAL A 334 -6.57 -1.10 -30.45
CA VAL A 334 -7.57 -1.74 -31.32
C VAL A 334 -8.66 -2.39 -30.46
N PHE A 335 -9.92 -2.01 -30.66
CA PHE A 335 -11.11 -2.66 -30.08
C PHE A 335 -12.23 -2.93 -31.11
N ALA A 336 -12.08 -2.42 -32.33
CA ALA A 336 -13.04 -2.61 -33.40
C ALA A 336 -12.33 -2.63 -34.76
N THR A 337 -12.95 -3.31 -35.72
CA THR A 337 -12.50 -3.39 -37.13
C THR A 337 -12.36 -2.00 -37.77
N LEU A 338 -11.60 -1.93 -38.87
CA LEU A 338 -11.36 -0.73 -39.68
C LEU A 338 -12.02 -0.82 -41.08
N PRO A 339 -13.33 -0.52 -41.22
CA PRO A 339 -14.02 -0.59 -42.49
C PRO A 339 -13.65 0.55 -43.45
N PRO A 340 -13.79 0.36 -44.76
CA PRO A 340 -14.04 -0.91 -45.43
C PRO A 340 -12.74 -1.69 -45.72
N TYR A 341 -11.63 -1.37 -45.05
CA TYR A 341 -10.35 -2.01 -45.32
C TYR A 341 -10.32 -3.45 -44.79
N GLU A 342 -10.77 -3.64 -43.55
CA GLU A 342 -10.89 -4.91 -42.87
C GLU A 342 -12.30 -5.51 -43.02
N PRO A 343 -12.47 -6.83 -42.83
CA PRO A 343 -13.79 -7.44 -42.78
C PRO A 343 -14.69 -6.79 -41.74
N TYR A 344 -15.96 -6.58 -42.07
CA TYR A 344 -16.92 -5.97 -41.14
C TYR A 344 -18.36 -6.38 -41.45
N LEU A 345 -19.22 -6.22 -40.45
CA LEU A 345 -20.67 -6.27 -40.60
C LEU A 345 -21.19 -4.85 -40.84
N ASP A 346 -21.96 -4.63 -41.91
CA ASP A 346 -22.61 -3.35 -42.16
C ASP A 346 -23.92 -3.17 -41.37
N SER A 347 -24.48 -1.96 -41.40
CA SER A 347 -25.71 -1.61 -40.67
C SER A 347 -26.95 -2.40 -41.11
N ASP A 348 -26.94 -2.98 -42.32
CA ASP A 348 -28.02 -3.80 -42.86
C ASP A 348 -27.83 -5.31 -42.53
N GLY A 349 -26.74 -5.65 -41.84
CA GLY A 349 -26.40 -7.02 -41.46
C GLY A 349 -25.70 -7.82 -42.57
N VAL A 350 -25.16 -7.15 -43.59
CA VAL A 350 -24.37 -7.76 -44.67
C VAL A 350 -22.90 -7.78 -44.28
N THR A 351 -22.25 -8.92 -44.52
CA THR A 351 -20.84 -9.11 -44.24
C THR A 351 -19.99 -8.71 -45.45
N HIS A 352 -18.94 -7.95 -45.20
CA HIS A 352 -17.95 -7.53 -46.19
C HIS A 352 -16.59 -8.16 -45.90
N ASP A 353 -15.89 -8.57 -46.96
CA ASP A 353 -14.54 -9.14 -46.86
C ASP A 353 -13.49 -8.03 -46.65
N GLY A 354 -13.81 -6.80 -47.05
CA GLY A 354 -12.95 -5.64 -46.95
C GLY A 354 -11.93 -5.55 -48.08
N THR A 355 -11.49 -4.33 -48.39
CA THR A 355 -10.62 -4.09 -49.54
C THR A 355 -9.21 -4.66 -49.38
N ASN A 356 -8.73 -4.87 -48.14
CA ASN A 356 -7.46 -5.56 -47.89
C ASN A 356 -7.51 -7.04 -48.35
N ASN A 357 -8.72 -7.60 -48.48
CA ASN A 357 -8.97 -8.94 -49.00
C ASN A 357 -9.45 -8.95 -50.46
N GLY A 358 -9.38 -7.80 -51.15
CA GLY A 358 -9.66 -7.68 -52.58
C GLY A 358 -11.09 -7.31 -52.95
N GLU A 359 -11.95 -6.98 -51.98
CA GLU A 359 -13.26 -6.40 -52.25
C GLU A 359 -13.12 -5.00 -52.89
N VAL A 360 -14.03 -4.66 -53.80
CA VAL A 360 -14.09 -3.35 -54.47
C VAL A 360 -15.53 -2.84 -54.39
N PHE A 361 -15.69 -1.62 -53.88
CA PHE A 361 -16.98 -0.96 -53.72
C PHE A 361 -17.29 -0.08 -54.94
N ASP A 362 -18.40 -0.36 -55.64
CA ASP A 362 -18.87 0.40 -56.81
C ASP A 362 -19.72 1.64 -56.44
N ALA A 363 -20.00 1.83 -55.15
CA ALA A 363 -20.75 2.93 -54.53
C ALA A 363 -20.13 3.23 -53.16
N PRO A 364 -20.48 4.34 -52.47
CA PRO A 364 -20.01 4.58 -51.10
C PRO A 364 -20.26 3.34 -50.23
N PRO A 365 -19.25 2.88 -49.46
CA PRO A 365 -19.39 1.68 -48.65
C PRO A 365 -20.54 1.86 -47.63
N PRO A 366 -21.35 0.82 -47.37
CA PRO A 366 -22.38 0.91 -46.34
C PRO A 366 -21.75 1.16 -44.97
N PRO A 367 -22.43 1.92 -44.09
CA PRO A 367 -21.89 2.22 -42.78
C PRO A 367 -21.76 0.94 -41.93
N PRO A 368 -20.76 0.82 -41.06
CA PRO A 368 -20.61 -0.35 -40.20
C PRO A 368 -21.79 -0.49 -39.24
N ALA A 369 -22.15 -1.72 -38.90
CA ALA A 369 -23.02 -1.98 -37.75
C ALA A 369 -22.39 -1.40 -36.49
N VAL A 370 -23.23 -0.80 -35.64
CA VAL A 370 -22.80 -0.27 -34.34
C VAL A 370 -22.33 -1.38 -33.39
N TYR A 371 -22.66 -2.65 -33.65
CA TYR A 371 -22.09 -3.80 -32.95
C TYR A 371 -21.25 -4.64 -33.90
N GLN A 372 -20.04 -5.00 -33.47
CA GLN A 372 -19.13 -5.89 -34.20
C GLN A 372 -18.79 -7.08 -33.30
N ALA A 373 -19.13 -8.30 -33.74
CA ALA A 373 -18.97 -9.51 -32.95
C ALA A 373 -18.11 -10.56 -33.66
N GLY A 374 -17.58 -11.51 -32.88
CA GLY A 374 -16.80 -12.62 -33.41
C GLY A 374 -15.54 -12.14 -34.13
N LEU A 375 -15.38 -12.47 -35.41
CA LEU A 375 -14.17 -12.12 -36.17
C LEU A 375 -13.99 -10.60 -36.40
N TYR A 376 -15.06 -9.82 -36.20
CA TYR A 376 -15.05 -8.36 -36.36
C TYR A 376 -14.77 -7.61 -35.05
N ASN A 377 -14.79 -8.32 -33.91
CA ASN A 377 -14.40 -7.80 -32.60
C ASN A 377 -12.89 -8.02 -32.40
N ALA A 378 -12.08 -7.13 -32.95
CA ALA A 378 -10.62 -7.22 -32.90
C ALA A 378 -10.09 -6.76 -31.55
N SER A 379 -9.14 -7.51 -30.98
CA SER A 379 -8.52 -7.16 -29.69
C SER A 379 -7.06 -6.77 -29.81
N GLY A 380 -6.70 -5.65 -29.17
CA GLY A 380 -5.36 -5.08 -29.18
C GLY A 380 -4.60 -5.17 -27.84
N LEU A 381 -3.33 -4.76 -27.87
CA LEU A 381 -2.42 -4.75 -26.72
C LEU A 381 -3.01 -4.00 -25.53
N GLY A 382 -3.56 -2.80 -25.76
CA GLY A 382 -4.15 -1.97 -24.70
C GLY A 382 -5.30 -2.65 -23.98
N GLU A 383 -6.17 -3.36 -24.71
CA GLU A 383 -7.25 -4.13 -24.09
C GLU A 383 -6.70 -5.31 -23.29
N GLN A 384 -5.75 -6.05 -23.85
CA GLN A 384 -5.19 -7.24 -23.20
C GLN A 384 -4.42 -6.87 -21.93
N LEU A 385 -3.68 -5.76 -21.92
CA LEU A 385 -3.05 -5.21 -20.71
C LEU A 385 -4.07 -4.85 -19.63
N LEU A 386 -5.31 -4.53 -20.01
CA LEU A 386 -6.39 -4.20 -19.09
C LEU A 386 -7.10 -5.47 -18.58
N ARG A 387 -7.51 -6.38 -19.47
CA ARG A 387 -8.49 -7.45 -19.19
C ARG A 387 -7.97 -8.89 -19.20
N ALA A 388 -6.73 -9.15 -19.64
CA ALA A 388 -6.23 -10.53 -19.80
C ALA A 388 -5.85 -11.20 -18.47
N SER A 389 -5.41 -10.41 -17.48
CA SER A 389 -5.06 -10.87 -16.15
C SER A 389 -5.14 -9.73 -15.12
N LEU A 390 -4.98 -10.05 -13.84
CA LEU A 390 -4.87 -9.07 -12.76
C LEU A 390 -3.59 -8.22 -12.82
N ASP A 391 -2.57 -8.68 -13.56
CA ASP A 391 -1.35 -7.93 -13.87
C ASP A 391 -1.57 -7.04 -15.11
N GLY A 392 -0.60 -6.20 -15.49
CA GLY A 392 -0.75 -5.31 -16.66
C GLY A 392 -0.93 -3.84 -16.31
N ALA A 393 -1.98 -3.19 -16.84
CA ALA A 393 -2.31 -1.79 -16.63
C ALA A 393 -3.73 -1.63 -16.05
N VAL A 394 -3.99 -0.55 -15.31
CA VAL A 394 -5.35 -0.22 -14.83
C VAL A 394 -6.11 0.72 -15.78
N ALA A 395 -5.37 1.48 -16.59
CA ALA A 395 -5.91 2.29 -17.68
C ALA A 395 -4.91 2.38 -18.84
N TYR A 396 -5.42 2.47 -20.05
CA TYR A 396 -4.64 2.55 -21.29
C TYR A 396 -5.26 3.56 -22.25
N ILE A 397 -4.49 4.58 -22.64
CA ILE A 397 -4.86 5.54 -23.68
C ILE A 397 -4.04 5.23 -24.94
N GLY A 398 -4.68 5.06 -26.08
CA GLY A 398 -3.97 4.80 -27.32
C GLY A 398 -4.82 4.93 -28.58
N CYS A 399 -4.16 4.78 -29.73
CA CYS A 399 -4.79 4.89 -31.04
C CYS A 399 -5.37 3.55 -31.51
N ASN A 400 -6.62 3.55 -31.97
CA ASN A 400 -7.24 2.36 -32.58
C ASN A 400 -6.61 2.02 -33.93
N THR A 401 -6.16 3.02 -34.71
CA THR A 401 -5.59 2.81 -36.06
C THR A 401 -4.26 3.55 -36.22
N GLY A 402 -4.01 4.25 -37.33
CA GLY A 402 -2.76 4.97 -37.55
C GLY A 402 -2.61 6.22 -36.68
N SER A 403 -1.60 6.24 -35.82
CA SER A 403 -1.20 7.42 -35.05
C SER A 403 -0.29 8.34 -35.87
N GLN A 404 -0.57 9.64 -35.88
CA GLN A 404 0.20 10.66 -36.60
C GLN A 404 1.09 11.48 -35.66
N PRO A 405 2.14 12.16 -36.15
CA PRO A 405 3.02 12.98 -35.32
C PRO A 405 2.32 14.00 -34.41
N CYS A 406 1.20 14.59 -34.86
CA CYS A 406 0.41 15.51 -34.06
C CYS A 406 -0.19 14.86 -32.79
N ALA A 407 -0.33 13.54 -32.71
CA ALA A 407 -0.81 12.85 -31.51
C ALA A 407 0.10 13.08 -30.28
N MET A 408 1.36 13.50 -30.47
CA MET A 408 2.19 13.97 -29.36
C MET A 408 1.58 15.17 -28.62
N THR A 409 0.77 15.99 -29.30
CA THR A 409 0.04 17.11 -28.71
C THR A 409 -1.04 16.62 -27.74
N LEU A 410 -1.69 15.48 -28.00
CA LEU A 410 -2.62 14.84 -27.05
C LEU A 410 -1.89 14.43 -25.77
N MET A 411 -0.79 13.68 -25.90
CA MET A 411 0.01 13.25 -24.74
C MET A 411 0.52 14.44 -23.91
N ARG A 412 0.94 15.52 -24.58
CA ARG A 412 1.32 16.76 -23.90
C ARG A 412 0.14 17.44 -23.21
N GLY A 413 -1.03 17.44 -23.84
CA GLY A 413 -2.28 17.93 -23.25
C GLY A 413 -2.67 17.15 -22.00
N PHE A 414 -2.45 15.84 -21.97
CA PHE A 414 -2.67 14.99 -20.80
C PHE A 414 -1.78 15.39 -19.62
N VAL A 415 -0.46 15.55 -19.86
CA VAL A 415 0.49 16.02 -18.82
C VAL A 415 0.14 17.43 -18.33
N LYS A 416 -0.33 18.30 -19.23
CA LYS A 416 -0.82 19.63 -18.85
C LYS A 416 -2.09 19.57 -18.00
N GLY A 417 -3.03 18.69 -18.34
CA GLY A 417 -4.25 18.43 -17.57
C GLY A 417 -3.93 17.96 -16.16
N TYR A 418 -3.00 17.00 -16.03
CA TYR A 418 -2.47 16.56 -14.75
C TYR A 418 -1.97 17.76 -13.92
N ASN A 419 -1.06 18.57 -14.49
CA ASN A 419 -0.52 19.74 -13.80
C ASN A 419 -1.58 20.78 -13.42
N ALA A 420 -2.57 21.02 -14.28
CA ALA A 420 -3.66 21.93 -13.98
C ALA A 420 -4.52 21.44 -12.81
N ALA A 421 -4.92 20.16 -12.83
CA ALA A 421 -5.74 19.54 -11.78
C ALA A 421 -5.03 19.51 -10.42
N THR A 422 -3.71 19.37 -10.37
CA THR A 422 -2.96 19.46 -9.09
C THR A 422 -3.07 20.83 -8.41
N SER A 423 -3.48 21.87 -9.14
CA SER A 423 -3.57 23.24 -8.66
C SER A 423 -4.98 23.68 -8.27
N THR A 424 -6.02 22.89 -8.55
CA THR A 424 -7.43 23.29 -8.37
C THR A 424 -7.97 23.07 -6.96
N GLY A 425 -7.36 22.17 -6.17
CA GLY A 425 -7.85 21.81 -4.84
C GLY A 425 -9.18 21.04 -4.86
N ASP A 426 -9.51 20.40 -5.99
CA ASP A 426 -10.66 19.51 -6.13
C ASP A 426 -10.56 18.36 -5.11
N ALA A 427 -11.67 18.05 -4.44
CA ALA A 427 -11.75 16.99 -3.44
C ALA A 427 -11.47 15.60 -4.04
N LEU A 428 -11.68 15.41 -5.34
CA LEU A 428 -11.33 14.17 -6.05
C LEU A 428 -9.83 14.06 -6.39
N GLY A 429 -9.07 15.14 -6.22
CA GLY A 429 -7.69 15.21 -6.70
C GLY A 429 -7.62 15.18 -8.23
N VAL A 430 -6.54 14.59 -8.74
CA VAL A 430 -6.32 14.45 -10.20
C VAL A 430 -6.88 13.11 -10.66
N THR A 431 -7.73 13.10 -11.67
CA THR A 431 -8.25 11.85 -12.26
C THR A 431 -7.73 11.64 -13.68
N VAL A 432 -7.76 10.38 -14.15
CA VAL A 432 -7.40 10.03 -15.54
C VAL A 432 -8.31 10.72 -16.56
N GLY A 433 -9.60 10.77 -16.26
CA GLY A 433 -10.64 11.38 -17.09
C GLY A 433 -10.46 12.87 -17.25
N ASP A 434 -10.18 13.60 -16.18
CA ASP A 434 -9.88 15.05 -16.25
C ASP A 434 -8.65 15.31 -17.13
N CYS A 435 -7.60 14.49 -16.98
CA CYS A 435 -6.40 14.59 -17.80
C CYS A 435 -6.69 14.29 -19.27
N TRP A 436 -7.55 13.31 -19.56
CA TRP A 436 -7.94 12.94 -20.92
C TRP A 436 -8.84 14.00 -21.58
N GLN A 437 -9.84 14.51 -20.88
CA GLN A 437 -10.68 15.61 -21.35
C GLN A 437 -9.83 16.85 -21.64
N SER A 438 -8.90 17.19 -20.74
CA SER A 438 -7.94 18.27 -20.95
C SER A 438 -7.01 18.01 -22.14
N ALA A 439 -6.66 16.76 -22.42
CA ALA A 439 -5.83 16.41 -23.58
C ALA A 439 -6.52 16.75 -24.89
N LEU A 440 -7.80 16.40 -25.01
CA LEU A 440 -8.63 16.67 -26.18
C LEU A 440 -8.88 18.17 -26.38
N ALA A 441 -9.25 18.89 -25.31
CA ALA A 441 -9.43 20.34 -25.36
C ALA A 441 -8.12 21.07 -25.74
N TYR A 442 -6.99 20.66 -25.16
CA TYR A 442 -5.69 21.21 -25.51
C TYR A 442 -5.32 20.91 -26.96
N TYR A 443 -5.61 19.70 -27.45
CA TYR A 443 -5.37 19.31 -28.84
C TYR A 443 -6.16 20.18 -29.82
N TYR A 444 -7.45 20.39 -29.55
CA TYR A 444 -8.33 21.25 -30.35
C TYR A 444 -7.72 22.65 -30.56
N GLU A 445 -7.28 23.27 -29.47
CA GLU A 445 -6.70 24.61 -29.47
C GLU A 445 -5.29 24.65 -30.09
N ALA A 446 -4.41 23.73 -29.66
CA ALA A 446 -3.01 23.73 -30.08
C ALA A 446 -2.83 23.43 -31.57
N GLU A 447 -3.66 22.53 -32.12
CA GLU A 447 -3.67 22.18 -33.54
C GLU A 447 -4.63 23.05 -34.37
N LYS A 448 -5.33 24.00 -33.73
CA LYS A 448 -6.22 24.99 -34.36
C LYS A 448 -7.34 24.36 -35.19
N LEU A 449 -7.98 23.32 -34.67
CA LEU A 449 -8.96 22.52 -35.38
C LEU A 449 -10.15 23.34 -35.90
N ALA A 450 -10.60 24.36 -35.16
CA ALA A 450 -11.67 25.27 -35.59
C ALA A 450 -11.40 25.98 -36.92
N SER A 451 -10.12 26.19 -37.26
CA SER A 451 -9.69 27.00 -38.41
C SER A 451 -8.90 26.20 -39.44
N ILE A 452 -8.78 24.88 -39.25
CA ILE A 452 -8.01 24.03 -40.15
C ILE A 452 -8.69 23.95 -41.52
N GLN A 453 -7.89 24.04 -42.59
CA GLN A 453 -8.38 24.08 -43.97
C GLN A 453 -7.74 22.97 -44.80
N PRO A 454 -8.46 22.43 -45.81
CA PRO A 454 -7.87 21.48 -46.75
C PRO A 454 -6.64 22.07 -47.45
N SER A 455 -5.71 21.19 -47.80
CA SER A 455 -4.56 21.54 -48.64
C SER A 455 -4.31 20.43 -49.65
N ASN A 456 -3.31 20.62 -50.53
CA ASN A 456 -2.87 19.54 -51.41
C ASN A 456 -2.29 18.34 -50.65
N SER A 457 -1.91 18.52 -49.39
CA SER A 457 -1.52 17.42 -48.49
C SER A 457 -2.74 16.73 -47.90
N TRP A 458 -2.64 15.43 -47.63
CA TRP A 458 -3.60 14.66 -46.83
C TRP A 458 -3.44 14.92 -45.33
N TYR A 459 -2.37 15.61 -44.91
CA TYR A 459 -2.05 15.77 -43.50
C TYR A 459 -3.01 16.67 -42.70
N PRO A 460 -3.56 17.79 -43.23
CA PRO A 460 -4.53 18.59 -42.48
C PRO A 460 -5.77 17.82 -41.98
N PRO A 461 -6.48 17.02 -42.79
CA PRO A 461 -7.56 16.20 -42.24
C PRO A 461 -7.05 15.19 -41.21
N SER A 462 -5.84 14.64 -41.38
CA SER A 462 -5.27 13.71 -40.40
C SER A 462 -4.95 14.32 -39.05
N ILE A 463 -4.70 15.63 -38.99
CA ILE A 463 -4.67 16.38 -37.74
C ILE A 463 -6.08 16.43 -37.13
N PHE A 464 -7.11 16.74 -37.92
CA PHE A 464 -8.47 16.85 -37.41
C PHE A 464 -9.02 15.54 -36.86
N PHE A 465 -8.93 14.40 -37.55
CA PHE A 465 -9.47 13.14 -37.01
C PHE A 465 -8.55 12.41 -36.03
N GLN A 466 -7.42 13.01 -35.62
CA GLN A 466 -6.44 12.31 -34.77
C GLN A 466 -6.98 11.99 -33.38
N GLY A 467 -7.62 12.96 -32.71
CA GLY A 467 -8.21 12.79 -31.38
C GLY A 467 -9.37 11.79 -31.39
N MET A 468 -10.18 11.80 -32.45
CA MET A 468 -11.28 10.87 -32.67
C MET A 468 -10.87 9.38 -32.68
N LYS A 469 -9.60 9.07 -32.98
CA LYS A 469 -9.09 7.68 -33.01
C LYS A 469 -8.50 7.20 -31.69
N PHE A 470 -8.41 8.07 -30.68
CA PHE A 470 -7.80 7.74 -29.40
C PHE A 470 -8.87 7.34 -28.39
N MET A 471 -8.67 6.20 -27.75
CA MET A 471 -9.58 5.67 -26.74
C MET A 471 -8.93 5.71 -25.36
N LEU A 472 -9.75 5.96 -24.35
CA LEU A 472 -9.42 5.69 -22.95
C LEU A 472 -10.04 4.35 -22.57
N PHE A 473 -9.23 3.29 -22.54
CA PHE A 473 -9.62 2.03 -21.93
C PHE A 473 -9.34 2.09 -20.44
N GLY A 474 -10.37 1.98 -19.61
CA GLY A 474 -10.28 2.14 -18.17
C GLY A 474 -11.42 3.00 -17.62
N ASP A 475 -11.49 3.05 -16.30
CA ASP A 475 -12.42 3.91 -15.59
C ASP A 475 -11.88 5.36 -15.59
N PRO A 476 -12.62 6.34 -16.13
CA PRO A 476 -12.15 7.73 -16.20
C PRO A 476 -12.06 8.39 -14.83
N SER A 477 -12.76 7.89 -13.81
CA SER A 477 -12.73 8.45 -12.46
C SER A 477 -11.53 7.98 -11.63
N LEU A 478 -10.65 7.12 -12.17
CA LEU A 478 -9.50 6.61 -11.45
C LEU A 478 -8.60 7.76 -10.97
N PRO A 479 -8.23 7.77 -9.67
CA PRO A 479 -7.36 8.80 -9.13
C PRO A 479 -5.93 8.58 -9.62
N MET A 480 -5.20 9.65 -9.90
CA MET A 480 -3.77 9.60 -10.22
C MET A 480 -2.94 9.98 -8.99
N ARG A 481 -1.70 9.48 -8.90
CA ARG A 481 -0.78 9.86 -7.82
C ARG A 481 -0.56 11.38 -7.80
N ALA A 482 -0.79 12.01 -6.66
CA ALA A 482 -0.62 13.45 -6.46
C ALA A 482 0.88 13.82 -6.30
N PRO A 483 1.27 15.08 -6.63
CA PRO A 483 2.61 15.59 -6.32
C PRO A 483 2.82 15.67 -4.81
N VAL A 484 4.02 15.33 -4.34
CA VAL A 484 4.38 15.39 -2.91
C VAL A 484 4.86 16.80 -2.56
N ASP A 485 4.10 17.60 -1.80
CA ASP A 485 4.53 18.96 -1.46
C ASP A 485 5.59 18.97 -0.35
N ILE A 486 6.89 18.94 -0.74
CA ILE A 486 8.02 18.95 0.19
C ILE A 486 8.13 20.30 0.97
N ARG A 487 7.43 21.36 0.55
CA ARG A 487 7.61 22.73 1.09
C ARG A 487 6.49 23.23 1.99
N LYS A 488 5.32 22.58 2.05
CA LYS A 488 4.20 23.03 2.90
C LYS A 488 4.23 22.56 4.35
N ASP A 489 5.03 21.54 4.69
CA ASP A 489 4.99 20.95 6.03
C ASP A 489 6.04 21.49 7.02
N VAL A 490 6.63 22.65 6.72
CA VAL A 490 7.44 23.40 7.71
C VAL A 490 6.57 24.50 8.35
N GLY A 491 5.48 24.08 9.00
CA GLY A 491 4.72 24.92 9.91
C GLY A 491 5.44 25.00 11.26
N GLY A 492 5.94 26.18 11.62
CA GLY A 492 6.77 26.41 12.80
C GLY A 492 6.06 26.19 14.15
N PRO A 493 6.84 26.05 15.24
CA PRO A 493 6.33 25.85 16.60
C PRO A 493 5.95 27.18 17.27
N GLU A 494 5.04 27.12 18.26
CA GLU A 494 4.41 28.19 19.06
C GLU A 494 3.04 28.63 18.50
N GLU A 495 1.90 28.59 19.19
CA GLU A 495 1.48 28.64 20.60
C GLU A 495 0.06 28.02 20.66
N TRP A 496 -0.36 27.35 21.75
CA TRP A 496 -1.68 27.55 22.40
C TRP A 496 -1.68 26.89 23.79
N VAL A 497 -1.98 27.71 24.80
CA VAL A 497 -1.92 27.43 26.24
C VAL A 497 -3.29 26.99 26.78
N ARG A 498 -3.28 25.94 27.61
CA ARG A 498 -4.19 25.54 28.72
C ARG A 498 -5.72 25.67 28.56
N ALA A 499 -6.40 24.55 28.84
CA ALA A 499 -7.56 24.50 29.76
C ALA A 499 -7.66 23.10 30.40
N ALA A 500 -7.99 23.03 31.69
CA ALA A 500 -8.48 21.83 32.38
C ALA A 500 -10.01 21.96 32.56
N PRO A 501 -10.80 20.86 32.52
CA PRO A 501 -11.52 20.43 33.74
C PRO A 501 -11.89 18.91 33.82
N ASP A 502 -12.46 18.53 34.98
CA ASP A 502 -12.95 17.20 35.40
C ASP A 502 -14.25 16.68 34.71
N VAL A 503 -14.40 15.33 34.67
CA VAL A 503 -15.55 14.38 34.42
C VAL A 503 -15.26 13.37 33.26
N LEU A 504 -15.65 12.08 33.43
CA LEU A 504 -15.25 10.85 32.70
C LEU A 504 -15.62 10.82 31.18
N ASP A 505 -14.67 10.48 30.31
CA ASP A 505 -14.83 10.33 28.84
C ASP A 505 -14.79 8.84 28.40
N ALA A 506 -15.72 8.37 27.55
CA ALA A 506 -15.81 6.99 27.04
C ALA A 506 -15.51 6.86 25.53
N TYR A 507 -15.05 5.70 25.07
CA TYR A 507 -14.61 5.45 23.68
C TYR A 507 -15.74 4.92 22.78
N ALA A 508 -15.84 5.45 21.55
CA ALA A 508 -16.58 4.80 20.46
C ALA A 508 -15.68 3.80 19.72
N ILE A 509 -16.01 2.52 19.81
CA ILE A 509 -15.23 1.42 19.25
C ILE A 509 -16.02 0.78 18.09
N ALA A 510 -15.44 0.78 16.89
CA ALA A 510 -16.07 0.28 15.69
C ALA A 510 -15.85 -1.23 15.53
N HIS A 511 -16.89 -2.02 15.85
CA HIS A 511 -16.87 -3.48 15.82
C HIS A 511 -16.68 -3.99 14.39
N ARG A 512 -15.52 -4.58 14.09
CA ARG A 512 -15.09 -5.08 12.78
C ARG A 512 -15.06 -3.98 11.71
N GLY A 513 -14.78 -2.74 12.13
CA GLY A 513 -14.97 -1.53 11.34
C GLY A 513 -16.43 -1.03 11.37
N ALA A 514 -16.87 -0.31 10.34
CA ALA A 514 -18.25 0.16 10.22
C ALA A 514 -19.19 -0.95 9.72
N SER A 515 -19.17 -2.09 10.40
CA SER A 515 -19.75 -3.37 9.98
C SER A 515 -21.27 -3.36 9.83
N GLY A 516 -21.97 -2.36 10.40
CA GLY A 516 -23.40 -2.12 10.18
C GLY A 516 -23.71 -1.57 8.78
N THR A 517 -22.70 -1.16 8.00
CA THR A 517 -22.87 -0.49 6.70
C THR A 517 -21.95 -1.01 5.59
N VAL A 518 -20.80 -1.61 5.95
CA VAL A 518 -19.78 -2.14 5.03
C VAL A 518 -19.42 -3.57 5.48
N PRO A 519 -19.11 -4.52 4.58
CA PRO A 519 -18.73 -5.87 5.00
C PRO A 519 -17.62 -5.89 6.05
N GLU A 520 -17.85 -6.65 7.11
CA GLU A 520 -17.01 -6.72 8.30
C GLU A 520 -15.55 -7.09 7.98
N ASN A 521 -14.63 -6.58 8.81
CA ASN A 521 -13.20 -6.88 8.74
C ASN A 521 -12.56 -6.63 7.34
N THR A 522 -13.05 -5.61 6.62
CA THR A 522 -12.44 -5.16 5.35
C THR A 522 -11.77 -3.80 5.52
N LEU A 523 -10.75 -3.50 4.69
CA LEU A 523 -10.12 -2.17 4.68
C LEU A 523 -11.14 -1.04 4.42
N ALA A 524 -12.20 -1.33 3.65
CA ALA A 524 -13.29 -0.41 3.43
C ALA A 524 -14.08 -0.13 4.73
N ALA A 525 -14.41 -1.17 5.51
CA ALA A 525 -15.10 -1.01 6.79
C ALA A 525 -14.24 -0.25 7.82
N PHE A 526 -12.94 -0.52 7.86
CA PHE A 526 -12.01 0.21 8.74
C PHE A 526 -11.85 1.68 8.35
N THR A 527 -11.72 1.96 7.04
CA THR A 527 -11.67 3.34 6.53
C THR A 527 -12.96 4.10 6.84
N ALA A 528 -14.11 3.47 6.63
CA ALA A 528 -15.41 4.04 6.96
C ALA A 528 -15.53 4.33 8.46
N ALA A 529 -15.13 3.40 9.33
CA ALA A 529 -15.14 3.60 10.78
C ALA A 529 -14.28 4.78 11.21
N HIS A 530 -13.06 4.89 10.66
CA HIS A 530 -12.18 6.03 10.91
C HIS A 530 -12.88 7.33 10.52
N ARG A 531 -13.38 7.44 9.28
CA ARG A 531 -14.07 8.65 8.78
C ARG A 531 -15.34 9.00 9.55
N GLN A 532 -16.06 8.01 10.07
CA GLN A 532 -17.25 8.19 10.91
C GLN A 532 -16.91 8.64 12.34
N GLY A 533 -15.63 8.71 12.70
CA GLY A 533 -15.19 9.26 13.98
C GLY A 533 -14.92 8.23 15.07
N ALA A 534 -14.70 6.95 14.75
CA ALA A 534 -14.29 5.93 15.72
C ALA A 534 -13.06 6.38 16.53
N ASP A 535 -13.07 6.17 17.84
CA ASP A 535 -11.89 6.37 18.69
C ASP A 535 -10.96 5.13 18.64
N VAL A 536 -11.55 3.95 18.43
CA VAL A 536 -10.85 2.67 18.25
C VAL A 536 -11.55 1.86 17.15
N ILE A 537 -10.79 1.16 16.31
CA ILE A 537 -11.31 0.23 15.32
C ILE A 537 -11.04 -1.20 15.81
N GLU A 538 -12.08 -2.02 15.88
CA GLU A 538 -11.96 -3.40 16.32
C GLU A 538 -11.84 -4.36 15.11
N THR A 539 -11.08 -5.44 15.28
CA THR A 539 -10.92 -6.52 14.30
C THR A 539 -10.75 -7.87 14.98
N ASP A 540 -10.99 -8.94 14.24
CA ASP A 540 -10.79 -10.33 14.66
C ASP A 540 -9.63 -10.98 13.89
N LEU A 541 -8.81 -11.80 14.53
CA LEU A 541 -7.69 -12.49 13.89
C LEU A 541 -7.80 -14.01 13.94
N VAL A 542 -7.49 -14.62 12.79
CA VAL A 542 -7.29 -16.07 12.58
C VAL A 542 -6.05 -16.29 11.71
N LEU A 543 -5.49 -17.51 11.73
CA LEU A 543 -4.33 -17.86 10.88
C LEU A 543 -4.73 -18.62 9.61
N THR A 544 -3.98 -18.34 8.55
CA THR A 544 -3.99 -19.10 7.30
C THR A 544 -3.11 -20.37 7.39
N ALA A 545 -3.16 -21.21 6.36
CA ALA A 545 -2.31 -22.39 6.21
C ALA A 545 -0.81 -22.07 6.24
N ASP A 546 -0.42 -20.91 5.70
CA ASP A 546 0.96 -20.39 5.62
C ASP A 546 1.30 -19.38 6.74
N ASN A 547 0.54 -19.40 7.85
CA ASN A 547 0.79 -18.62 9.08
C ASN A 547 0.65 -17.10 8.94
N GLN A 548 -0.09 -16.62 7.94
CA GLN A 548 -0.47 -15.21 7.86
C GLN A 548 -1.63 -14.92 8.82
N LEU A 549 -1.55 -13.82 9.57
CA LEU A 549 -2.69 -13.29 10.32
C LEU A 549 -3.62 -12.52 9.39
N VAL A 550 -4.89 -12.88 9.41
CA VAL A 550 -5.92 -12.22 8.60
C VAL A 550 -7.05 -11.69 9.47
N CYS A 551 -7.54 -10.51 9.09
CA CYS A 551 -8.67 -9.85 9.73
C CYS A 551 -9.96 -10.59 9.34
N PHE A 552 -10.46 -11.47 10.19
CA PHE A 552 -11.61 -12.31 9.86
C PHE A 552 -12.27 -12.90 11.12
N HIS A 553 -13.60 -12.80 11.21
CA HIS A 553 -14.34 -13.11 12.44
C HIS A 553 -14.55 -14.61 12.67
N ASP A 554 -14.99 -15.35 11.65
CA ASP A 554 -15.34 -16.76 11.79
C ASP A 554 -14.11 -17.65 11.52
N LEU A 555 -14.04 -18.84 12.13
CA LEU A 555 -13.04 -19.83 11.71
C LEU A 555 -13.29 -20.35 10.28
N THR A 556 -14.50 -20.14 9.76
CA THR A 556 -14.96 -20.67 8.48
C THR A 556 -15.37 -19.57 7.51
N LEU A 557 -15.10 -19.81 6.23
CA LEU A 557 -15.20 -18.85 5.14
C LEU A 557 -16.62 -18.78 4.56
N GLU A 558 -17.43 -19.84 4.71
CA GLU A 558 -18.80 -19.86 4.21
C GLU A 558 -19.71 -18.97 5.05
N GLY A 559 -20.44 -18.07 4.39
CA GLY A 559 -21.35 -17.11 5.04
C GLY A 559 -20.92 -15.66 4.86
N VAL A 560 -19.61 -15.41 4.70
CA VAL A 560 -19.07 -14.08 4.41
C VAL A 560 -18.05 -14.07 3.27
N THR A 561 -17.83 -15.18 2.57
CA THR A 561 -17.05 -15.21 1.32
C THR A 561 -17.71 -16.08 0.24
N ASN A 562 -17.21 -15.99 -1.01
CA ASN A 562 -17.60 -16.86 -2.12
C ASN A 562 -16.78 -18.17 -2.21
N VAL A 563 -16.20 -18.65 -1.11
CA VAL A 563 -15.32 -19.84 -1.09
C VAL A 563 -15.91 -21.08 -1.75
N ALA A 564 -17.22 -21.31 -1.60
CA ALA A 564 -17.89 -22.47 -2.19
C ALA A 564 -17.91 -22.44 -3.73
N GLU A 565 -17.83 -21.25 -4.33
CA GLU A 565 -17.73 -21.07 -5.78
C GLU A 565 -16.29 -21.23 -6.28
N VAL A 566 -15.32 -20.66 -5.56
CA VAL A 566 -13.90 -20.64 -5.96
C VAL A 566 -13.20 -21.97 -5.67
N TYR A 567 -13.56 -22.62 -4.56
CA TYR A 567 -12.93 -23.85 -4.07
C TYR A 567 -13.94 -24.91 -3.61
N PRO A 568 -14.86 -25.36 -4.48
CA PRO A 568 -15.92 -26.32 -4.11
C PRO A 568 -15.37 -27.63 -3.54
N ASP A 569 -14.20 -28.06 -4.00
CA ASP A 569 -13.57 -29.33 -3.61
C ASP A 569 -12.70 -29.25 -2.35
N ARG A 570 -12.56 -28.06 -1.74
CA ARG A 570 -11.75 -27.83 -0.52
C ARG A 570 -12.58 -27.85 0.77
N VAL A 571 -13.84 -28.25 0.68
CA VAL A 571 -14.75 -28.39 1.81
C VAL A 571 -14.34 -29.55 2.72
N ARG A 572 -14.40 -29.38 4.03
CA ARG A 572 -14.22 -30.48 5.01
C ARG A 572 -15.45 -31.38 5.07
N GLU A 573 -15.34 -32.53 5.73
CA GLU A 573 -16.43 -33.52 5.86
C GLU A 573 -17.70 -32.96 6.53
N ASP A 574 -17.57 -31.91 7.33
CA ASP A 574 -18.67 -31.20 8.00
C ASP A 574 -19.39 -30.20 7.08
N GLY A 575 -18.95 -30.06 5.83
CA GLY A 575 -19.54 -29.16 4.84
C GLY A 575 -19.07 -27.71 4.92
N LYS A 576 -17.93 -27.45 5.60
CA LYS A 576 -17.40 -26.08 5.82
C LYS A 576 -15.99 -25.89 5.24
N TRP A 577 -15.60 -24.63 5.05
CA TRP A 577 -14.28 -24.22 4.56
C TRP A 577 -13.57 -23.42 5.63
N TYR A 578 -12.47 -23.94 6.20
CA TYR A 578 -11.78 -23.28 7.29
C TYR A 578 -10.65 -22.39 6.77
N VAL A 579 -10.48 -21.20 7.34
CA VAL A 579 -9.42 -20.24 6.94
C VAL A 579 -8.03 -20.88 7.00
N ILE A 580 -7.79 -21.69 8.02
CA ILE A 580 -6.53 -22.40 8.27
C ILE A 580 -6.15 -23.41 7.18
N ASP A 581 -7.09 -23.80 6.32
CA ASP A 581 -6.83 -24.72 5.20
C ASP A 581 -6.32 -24.01 3.95
N PHE A 582 -6.36 -22.68 3.90
CA PHE A 582 -5.99 -21.88 2.73
C PHE A 582 -4.75 -21.05 3.00
N THR A 583 -3.86 -20.95 2.03
CA THR A 583 -2.74 -19.99 2.06
C THR A 583 -3.25 -18.56 1.87
N TRP A 584 -2.49 -17.56 2.30
CA TRP A 584 -2.81 -16.15 2.07
C TRP A 584 -3.10 -15.88 0.61
N GLN A 585 -2.27 -16.38 -0.29
CA GLN A 585 -2.44 -16.20 -1.74
C GLN A 585 -3.73 -16.86 -2.28
N GLU A 586 -4.19 -17.96 -1.69
CA GLU A 586 -5.48 -18.57 -2.03
C GLU A 586 -6.65 -17.73 -1.49
N LEU A 587 -6.55 -17.22 -0.26
CA LEU A 587 -7.55 -16.32 0.32
C LEU A 587 -7.71 -15.02 -0.47
N GLN A 588 -6.64 -14.48 -1.05
CA GLN A 588 -6.69 -13.30 -1.93
C GLN A 588 -7.45 -13.55 -3.25
N ARG A 589 -7.84 -14.80 -3.55
CA ARG A 589 -8.74 -15.11 -4.69
C ARG A 589 -10.22 -15.11 -4.30
N LEU A 590 -10.51 -15.02 -3.00
CA LEU A 590 -11.86 -14.96 -2.48
C LEU A 590 -12.36 -13.53 -2.43
N ALA A 591 -13.67 -13.37 -2.65
CA ALA A 591 -14.39 -12.13 -2.40
C ALA A 591 -15.15 -12.26 -1.07
N VAL A 592 -14.96 -11.26 -0.19
CA VAL A 592 -15.75 -11.07 1.03
C VAL A 592 -17.12 -10.53 0.65
N ILE A 593 -18.15 -11.34 0.88
CA ILE A 593 -19.56 -10.99 0.67
C ILE A 593 -20.18 -10.57 2.01
N GLY A 594 -21.00 -9.52 2.02
CA GLY A 594 -21.62 -9.04 3.25
C GLY A 594 -22.48 -10.12 3.93
N ARG A 595 -22.48 -10.15 5.27
CA ARG A 595 -23.24 -11.13 6.05
C ARG A 595 -24.75 -10.95 5.82
N GLY A 596 -25.41 -11.97 5.28
CA GLY A 596 -26.80 -11.89 4.80
C GLY A 596 -27.84 -11.49 5.85
N GLU A 597 -27.58 -11.71 7.14
CA GLU A 597 -28.47 -11.34 8.25
C GLU A 597 -28.48 -9.84 8.58
N MET A 598 -27.44 -9.10 8.16
CA MET A 598 -27.29 -7.65 8.42
C MET A 598 -27.91 -6.77 7.32
N GLY A 599 -28.53 -7.36 6.28
CA GLY A 599 -29.10 -6.61 5.16
C GLY A 599 -28.06 -5.94 4.26
N ILE A 600 -26.77 -6.17 4.49
CA ILE A 600 -25.65 -5.75 3.63
C ILE A 600 -25.55 -6.72 2.44
N SER A 601 -26.65 -6.84 1.69
CA SER A 601 -26.76 -7.74 0.56
C SER A 601 -26.37 -7.03 -0.74
N GLY A 602 -25.07 -6.83 -0.92
CA GLY A 602 -24.43 -6.58 -2.22
C GLY A 602 -23.27 -7.57 -2.36
N LYS A 603 -22.93 -8.04 -3.57
CA LYS A 603 -21.67 -8.77 -3.79
C LYS A 603 -20.52 -7.75 -3.79
N TRP A 604 -20.22 -7.22 -2.62
CA TRP A 604 -18.95 -6.57 -2.40
C TRP A 604 -17.84 -7.53 -2.83
N ARG A 605 -16.89 -7.03 -3.62
CA ARG A 605 -15.70 -7.79 -4.03
C ARG A 605 -14.50 -7.24 -3.28
N LEU A 606 -14.58 -7.35 -1.96
CA LEU A 606 -13.54 -6.93 -1.05
C LEU A 606 -12.66 -8.12 -0.71
N MET A 607 -11.37 -7.87 -0.48
CA MET A 607 -10.44 -8.91 -0.08
C MET A 607 -10.42 -9.04 1.44
N ILE A 608 -10.06 -10.24 1.92
CA ILE A 608 -9.71 -10.46 3.32
C ILE A 608 -8.37 -9.75 3.56
N PRO A 609 -8.29 -8.72 4.42
CA PRO A 609 -7.03 -8.06 4.71
C PRO A 609 -6.18 -8.86 5.68
N SER A 610 -4.86 -8.68 5.60
CA SER A 610 -3.94 -9.14 6.63
C SER A 610 -3.98 -8.19 7.84
N TYR A 611 -3.43 -8.63 8.96
CA TYR A 611 -3.29 -7.74 10.12
C TYR A 611 -2.33 -6.56 9.83
N ASP A 612 -1.27 -6.81 9.06
CA ASP A 612 -0.35 -5.77 8.56
C ASP A 612 -1.07 -4.67 7.76
N ASP A 613 -2.03 -5.06 6.91
CA ASP A 613 -2.81 -4.11 6.10
C ASP A 613 -3.63 -3.17 7.00
N LEU A 614 -4.26 -3.70 8.06
CA LEU A 614 -5.02 -2.89 9.02
C LEU A 614 -4.10 -1.93 9.81
N LEU A 615 -3.00 -2.44 10.37
CA LEU A 615 -2.06 -1.63 11.14
C LEU A 615 -1.50 -0.46 10.30
N THR A 616 -1.15 -0.75 9.05
CA THR A 616 -0.68 0.24 8.08
C THR A 616 -1.76 1.25 7.74
N LEU A 617 -3.00 0.80 7.48
CA LEU A 617 -4.14 1.66 7.16
C LEU A 617 -4.45 2.65 8.28
N VAL A 618 -4.61 2.18 9.52
CA VAL A 618 -4.97 3.05 10.65
C VAL A 618 -3.85 4.04 10.97
N HIS A 619 -2.58 3.61 10.88
CA HIS A 619 -1.45 4.51 11.03
C HIS A 619 -1.48 5.65 9.99
N ALA A 620 -1.77 5.33 8.72
CA ALA A 620 -1.88 6.31 7.65
C ALA A 620 -3.03 7.29 7.87
N LEU A 621 -4.23 6.80 8.20
CA LEU A 621 -5.42 7.63 8.42
C LEU A 621 -5.28 8.57 9.64
N ASN A 622 -4.57 8.12 10.69
CA ASN A 622 -4.25 8.97 11.84
C ASN A 622 -3.32 10.13 11.46
N LYS A 623 -2.30 9.85 10.66
CA LYS A 623 -1.39 10.88 10.17
C LYS A 623 -2.10 11.91 9.29
N GLU A 624 -3.01 11.48 8.42
CA GLU A 624 -3.78 12.37 7.53
C GLU A 624 -4.72 13.29 8.32
N SER A 625 -5.54 12.71 9.19
CA SER A 625 -6.61 13.42 9.89
C SER A 625 -6.14 14.23 11.10
N GLY A 626 -4.90 14.01 11.55
CA GLY A 626 -4.40 14.48 12.85
C GLY A 626 -5.09 13.82 14.04
N ARG A 627 -5.90 12.79 13.80
CA ARG A 627 -6.54 11.97 14.85
C ARG A 627 -5.60 10.86 15.27
N GLU A 628 -5.90 10.26 16.40
CA GLU A 628 -5.09 9.19 16.95
C GLU A 628 -5.96 7.98 17.33
N VAL A 629 -6.62 7.41 16.32
CA VAL A 629 -7.52 6.25 16.42
C VAL A 629 -6.72 4.98 16.77
N GLY A 630 -7.18 4.21 17.77
CA GLY A 630 -6.56 2.95 18.16
C GLY A 630 -7.09 1.73 17.40
N ILE A 631 -6.52 0.56 17.68
CA ILE A 631 -7.00 -0.74 17.21
C ILE A 631 -7.27 -1.66 18.42
N LEU A 632 -8.40 -2.36 18.39
CA LEU A 632 -8.76 -3.42 19.34
C LEU A 632 -8.77 -4.76 18.59
N THR A 633 -7.92 -5.69 18.96
CA THR A 633 -7.64 -6.90 18.19
C THR A 633 -8.11 -8.13 18.96
N GLU A 634 -9.12 -8.84 18.48
CA GLU A 634 -9.57 -10.10 19.05
C GLU A 634 -8.76 -11.29 18.50
N ILE A 635 -8.21 -12.14 19.37
CA ILE A 635 -7.67 -13.45 18.97
C ILE A 635 -8.81 -14.48 19.00
N LYS A 636 -9.15 -15.05 17.84
CA LYS A 636 -10.25 -16.02 17.72
C LYS A 636 -9.80 -17.45 18.00
N ASP A 637 -10.53 -18.12 18.88
CA ASP A 637 -10.41 -19.55 19.18
C ASP A 637 -8.94 -20.05 19.15
N PRO A 638 -8.05 -19.56 20.04
CA PRO A 638 -6.64 -19.94 20.05
C PRO A 638 -6.46 -21.45 20.19
N LYS A 639 -7.37 -22.14 20.90
CA LYS A 639 -7.40 -23.60 20.97
C LYS A 639 -7.55 -24.28 19.60
N PHE A 640 -8.40 -23.76 18.71
CA PHE A 640 -8.58 -24.33 17.37
C PHE A 640 -7.28 -24.27 16.56
N HIS A 641 -6.55 -23.16 16.68
CA HIS A 641 -5.24 -22.98 16.05
C HIS A 641 -4.18 -23.91 16.66
N ALA A 642 -4.17 -24.04 17.99
CA ALA A 642 -3.26 -24.93 18.70
C ALA A 642 -3.50 -26.42 18.37
N ASP A 643 -4.77 -26.84 18.23
CA ASP A 643 -5.13 -28.20 17.80
C ASP A 643 -4.65 -28.49 16.35
N ALA A 644 -4.34 -27.46 15.56
CA ALA A 644 -3.70 -27.52 14.25
C ALA A 644 -2.18 -27.20 14.28
N GLU A 645 -1.56 -27.26 15.46
CA GLU A 645 -0.13 -27.00 15.70
C GLU A 645 0.33 -25.57 15.33
N LYS A 646 -0.57 -24.58 15.47
CA LYS A 646 -0.27 -23.16 15.23
C LYS A 646 -0.47 -22.32 16.49
N ASP A 647 0.48 -21.43 16.75
CA ASP A 647 0.44 -20.50 17.88
C ASP A 647 0.07 -19.08 17.42
N ILE A 648 -1.23 -18.79 17.43
CA ILE A 648 -1.75 -17.49 17.00
C ILE A 648 -1.29 -16.33 17.90
N ALA A 649 -1.05 -16.58 19.20
CA ALA A 649 -0.62 -15.54 20.12
C ALA A 649 0.80 -15.06 19.77
N SER A 650 1.71 -16.00 19.50
CA SER A 650 3.06 -15.69 19.04
C SER A 650 3.05 -14.89 17.74
N HIS A 651 2.24 -15.30 16.76
CA HIS A 651 2.13 -14.55 15.50
C HIS A 651 1.60 -13.13 15.68
N VAL A 652 0.66 -12.91 16.62
CA VAL A 652 0.13 -11.56 16.91
C VAL A 652 1.22 -10.69 17.53
N VAL A 653 1.99 -11.22 18.49
CA VAL A 653 3.11 -10.49 19.09
C VAL A 653 4.20 -10.22 18.06
N ASP A 654 4.62 -11.21 17.28
CA ASP A 654 5.62 -11.05 16.21
C ASP A 654 5.22 -9.95 15.21
N THR A 655 3.94 -9.90 14.85
CA THR A 655 3.42 -8.87 13.94
C THR A 655 3.41 -7.50 14.61
N LEU A 656 3.01 -7.41 15.88
CA LEU A 656 3.08 -6.15 16.61
C LEU A 656 4.52 -5.68 16.84
N GLU A 657 5.46 -6.58 17.09
CA GLU A 657 6.87 -6.29 17.24
C GLU A 657 7.50 -5.83 15.94
N SER A 658 7.18 -6.47 14.81
CA SER A 658 7.68 -6.05 13.50
C SER A 658 7.21 -4.66 13.08
N HIS A 659 6.04 -4.22 13.57
CA HIS A 659 5.54 -2.85 13.42
C HIS A 659 6.00 -1.89 14.52
N GLY A 660 6.75 -2.36 15.52
CA GLY A 660 7.20 -1.55 16.65
C GLY A 660 6.04 -1.07 17.53
N LEU A 661 4.99 -1.88 17.65
CA LEU A 661 3.74 -1.58 18.37
C LEU A 661 3.55 -2.43 19.64
N ASN A 662 4.44 -3.39 19.96
CA ASN A 662 4.43 -4.10 21.26
C ASN A 662 5.04 -3.25 22.39
N HIS A 663 4.40 -2.12 22.73
CA HIS A 663 4.83 -1.28 23.86
C HIS A 663 3.64 -0.52 24.44
N GLY A 664 3.67 -0.19 25.74
CA GLY A 664 2.54 0.44 26.45
C GLY A 664 2.13 1.88 26.02
N TYR A 665 2.69 2.40 24.93
CA TYR A 665 2.26 3.68 24.30
C TYR A 665 1.62 3.46 22.92
N SER A 666 1.62 2.23 22.41
CA SER A 666 0.94 1.92 21.18
C SER A 666 -0.55 1.96 21.42
N ARG A 667 -1.31 2.39 20.40
CA ARG A 667 -2.78 2.48 20.49
C ARG A 667 -3.42 1.16 20.11
N ILE A 668 -2.85 0.06 20.58
CA ILE A 668 -3.29 -1.29 20.29
C ILE A 668 -3.77 -1.92 21.60
N VAL A 669 -4.89 -2.61 21.56
CA VAL A 669 -5.40 -3.42 22.65
C VAL A 669 -5.65 -4.82 22.09
N VAL A 670 -5.26 -5.87 22.80
CA VAL A 670 -5.61 -7.24 22.40
C VAL A 670 -6.68 -7.79 23.33
N GLN A 671 -7.69 -8.44 22.76
CA GLN A 671 -8.78 -9.07 23.50
C GLN A 671 -8.96 -10.54 23.13
N SER A 672 -9.53 -11.32 24.05
CA SER A 672 -9.89 -12.73 23.81
C SER A 672 -10.91 -13.22 24.84
N PHE A 673 -11.76 -14.17 24.45
CA PHE A 673 -12.59 -14.97 25.37
C PHE A 673 -11.79 -16.02 26.13
N ASP A 674 -10.61 -16.40 25.61
CA ASP A 674 -9.74 -17.39 26.21
C ASP A 674 -8.77 -16.69 27.19
N PHE A 675 -8.89 -17.00 28.48
CA PHE A 675 -8.02 -16.39 29.49
C PHE A 675 -6.59 -16.90 29.39
N ASP A 676 -6.39 -18.15 28.97
CA ASP A 676 -5.06 -18.76 28.91
C ASP A 676 -4.21 -18.12 27.81
N VAL A 677 -4.81 -17.71 26.68
CA VAL A 677 -4.06 -16.95 25.65
C VAL A 677 -3.67 -15.56 26.12
N LEU A 678 -4.48 -14.91 26.97
CA LEU A 678 -4.12 -13.61 27.56
C LEU A 678 -3.00 -13.77 28.60
N VAL A 679 -3.00 -14.88 29.34
CA VAL A 679 -1.88 -15.25 30.22
C VAL A 679 -0.62 -15.49 29.40
N GLN A 680 -0.71 -16.25 28.30
CA GLN A 680 0.41 -16.51 27.40
C GLN A 680 0.98 -15.20 26.84
N LEU A 681 0.12 -14.31 26.31
CA LEU A 681 0.53 -12.99 25.85
C LEU A 681 1.26 -12.22 26.95
N ARG A 682 0.68 -12.12 28.15
CA ARG A 682 1.25 -11.31 29.23
C ARG A 682 2.53 -11.88 29.82
N ARG A 683 2.60 -13.21 30.02
CA ARG A 683 3.66 -13.87 30.81
C ARG A 683 4.71 -14.55 29.98
N ASP A 684 4.33 -15.11 28.84
CA ASP A 684 5.21 -15.97 28.03
C ASP A 684 5.77 -15.22 26.82
N LEU A 685 4.99 -14.28 26.26
CA LEU A 685 5.35 -13.54 25.04
C LEU A 685 5.69 -12.06 25.29
N ASP A 686 5.87 -11.64 26.54
CA ASP A 686 6.17 -10.24 26.95
C ASP A 686 5.30 -9.20 26.23
N CYS A 687 3.99 -9.46 26.12
CA CYS A 687 3.06 -8.50 25.52
C CYS A 687 2.90 -7.29 26.46
N GLN A 688 3.35 -6.12 26.00
CA GLN A 688 3.42 -4.89 26.79
C GLN A 688 2.23 -3.94 26.55
N ILE A 689 1.33 -4.30 25.63
CA ILE A 689 0.13 -3.54 25.32
C ILE A 689 -1.04 -3.93 26.24
N PRO A 690 -2.10 -3.09 26.34
CA PRO A 690 -3.27 -3.44 27.12
C PRO A 690 -3.96 -4.73 26.63
N LEU A 691 -4.35 -5.57 27.59
CA LEU A 691 -5.10 -6.80 27.34
C LEU A 691 -6.52 -6.67 27.89
N VAL A 692 -7.52 -7.18 27.17
CA VAL A 692 -8.93 -7.15 27.57
C VAL A 692 -9.54 -8.55 27.54
N TYR A 693 -10.16 -8.97 28.63
CA TYR A 693 -10.88 -10.24 28.67
C TYR A 693 -12.33 -10.09 28.21
N LEU A 694 -12.72 -10.79 27.15
CA LEU A 694 -14.11 -10.82 26.68
C LEU A 694 -14.94 -11.72 27.60
N VAL A 695 -16.08 -11.20 28.08
CA VAL A 695 -16.99 -11.90 28.98
C VAL A 695 -18.27 -12.25 28.24
N ASP A 696 -18.55 -13.55 28.11
CA ASP A 696 -19.75 -14.04 27.44
C ASP A 696 -21.02 -13.59 28.20
N LYS A 697 -22.14 -13.47 27.48
CA LYS A 697 -23.44 -13.03 28.02
C LYS A 697 -23.94 -13.87 29.20
N ASP A 698 -23.53 -15.15 29.24
CA ASP A 698 -23.96 -16.15 30.23
C ASP A 698 -22.85 -16.41 31.29
N GLU A 699 -21.71 -15.73 31.21
CA GLU A 699 -20.60 -15.92 32.15
C GLU A 699 -20.81 -15.11 33.45
N GLU A 700 -20.73 -15.79 34.60
CA GLU A 700 -20.71 -15.13 35.90
C GLU A 700 -19.29 -14.67 36.25
N VAL A 701 -19.12 -13.40 36.60
CA VAL A 701 -17.81 -12.82 36.95
C VAL A 701 -17.78 -12.38 38.43
N PRO A 702 -17.68 -13.33 39.39
CA PRO A 702 -17.61 -13.00 40.81
C PRO A 702 -16.33 -12.22 41.14
N ASP A 703 -16.27 -11.59 42.31
CA ASP A 703 -15.09 -10.81 42.76
C ASP A 703 -13.78 -11.58 42.65
N ALA A 704 -13.77 -12.87 43.01
CA ALA A 704 -12.56 -13.70 42.90
C ALA A 704 -12.10 -13.89 41.45
N ARG A 705 -13.03 -13.91 40.48
CA ARG A 705 -12.70 -13.97 39.06
C ARG A 705 -12.17 -12.62 38.59
N LEU A 706 -12.77 -11.50 39.01
CA LEU A 706 -12.24 -10.16 38.72
C LEU A 706 -10.84 -9.94 39.32
N ASP A 707 -10.58 -10.42 40.54
CA ASP A 707 -9.25 -10.37 41.15
C ASP A 707 -8.23 -11.14 40.30
N GLN A 708 -8.59 -12.34 39.84
CA GLN A 708 -7.74 -13.14 38.94
C GLN A 708 -7.50 -12.46 37.59
N LEU A 709 -8.53 -11.83 37.02
CA LEU A 709 -8.42 -11.10 35.75
C LEU A 709 -7.50 -9.89 35.91
N ALA A 710 -7.64 -9.11 36.97
CA ALA A 710 -6.85 -7.91 37.24
C ALA A 710 -5.34 -8.15 37.40
N ASP A 711 -4.93 -9.41 37.64
CA ASP A 711 -3.51 -9.79 37.67
C ASP A 711 -2.88 -9.90 36.27
N ILE A 712 -3.68 -9.99 35.21
CA ILE A 712 -3.24 -10.31 33.84
C ILE A 712 -3.68 -9.25 32.83
N VAL A 713 -4.95 -8.82 32.91
CA VAL A 713 -5.61 -7.95 31.94
C VAL A 713 -5.86 -6.56 32.50
N ASP A 714 -5.98 -5.59 31.60
CA ASP A 714 -6.20 -4.17 31.90
C ASP A 714 -7.68 -3.78 31.76
N GLY A 715 -8.50 -4.66 31.19
CA GLY A 715 -9.94 -4.46 31.10
C GLY A 715 -10.73 -5.75 30.89
N ILE A 716 -12.04 -5.61 30.99
CA ILE A 716 -13.01 -6.61 30.58
C ILE A 716 -13.93 -6.02 29.51
N ALA A 717 -14.38 -6.86 28.61
CA ALA A 717 -15.36 -6.50 27.61
C ALA A 717 -16.58 -7.41 27.76
N PRO A 718 -17.61 -7.04 28.55
CA PRO A 718 -18.81 -7.85 28.71
C PRO A 718 -19.86 -7.56 27.65
N ASN A 719 -20.71 -8.56 27.40
CA ASN A 719 -21.89 -8.31 26.59
C ASN A 719 -22.74 -7.20 27.24
N TRP A 720 -23.19 -6.18 26.49
CA TRP A 720 -23.95 -5.07 27.08
C TRP A 720 -25.25 -5.54 27.72
N LYS A 721 -25.83 -6.64 27.22
CA LYS A 721 -27.02 -7.24 27.82
C LYS A 721 -26.70 -7.78 29.20
N SER A 722 -25.45 -8.15 29.50
CA SER A 722 -25.05 -8.71 30.79
C SER A 722 -24.72 -7.69 31.88
N ILE A 723 -24.78 -6.39 31.56
CA ILE A 723 -24.43 -5.29 32.48
C ILE A 723 -25.51 -4.20 32.55
N GLY A 724 -25.55 -3.46 33.66
CA GLY A 724 -26.51 -2.38 33.87
C GLY A 724 -27.96 -2.86 34.13
N PRO A 725 -28.99 -2.04 33.87
CA PRO A 725 -30.37 -2.28 34.30
C PRO A 725 -31.05 -3.42 33.52
N ALA A 726 -30.42 -3.90 32.45
CA ALA A 726 -30.80 -5.12 31.73
C ALA A 726 -30.72 -6.36 32.64
N GLY A 727 -29.90 -6.33 33.69
CA GLY A 727 -29.84 -7.39 34.70
C GLY A 727 -31.01 -7.49 35.66
N ARG A 728 -32.11 -6.75 35.43
CA ARG A 728 -33.35 -6.86 36.23
C ARG A 728 -34.37 -7.88 35.70
N THR A 729 -34.07 -8.56 34.61
CA THR A 729 -34.82 -9.75 34.21
C THR A 729 -33.83 -10.88 33.96
N ASP A 730 -33.65 -11.67 35.01
CA ASP A 730 -33.33 -13.10 34.93
C ASP A 730 -31.83 -13.48 34.94
N GLY A 731 -31.05 -12.72 35.71
CA GLY A 731 -29.71 -13.11 36.17
C GLY A 731 -28.61 -12.35 35.45
N GLN A 732 -28.03 -11.34 36.12
CA GLN A 732 -26.94 -10.50 35.63
C GLN A 732 -26.54 -9.48 36.70
N ASP A 733 -25.26 -9.08 36.69
CA ASP A 733 -24.59 -8.35 37.75
C ASP A 733 -24.63 -6.83 37.49
N PRO A 734 -25.50 -6.08 38.19
CA PRO A 734 -25.67 -4.64 37.96
C PRO A 734 -24.45 -3.83 38.40
N ASP A 735 -23.58 -4.42 39.22
CA ASP A 735 -22.46 -3.75 39.87
C ASP A 735 -21.12 -4.15 39.22
N LEU A 736 -21.13 -4.98 38.16
CA LEU A 736 -19.92 -5.47 37.48
C LEU A 736 -19.01 -4.33 37.01
N ILE A 737 -19.57 -3.25 36.47
CA ILE A 737 -18.79 -2.08 36.02
C ILE A 737 -18.04 -1.46 37.21
N GLU A 738 -18.73 -1.19 38.31
CA GLU A 738 -18.14 -0.63 39.52
C GLU A 738 -17.09 -1.57 40.14
N ARG A 739 -17.39 -2.88 40.24
CA ARG A 739 -16.48 -3.88 40.80
C ARG A 739 -15.22 -4.07 39.97
N ALA A 740 -15.31 -3.91 38.64
CA ALA A 740 -14.17 -3.93 37.73
C ALA A 740 -13.31 -2.66 37.89
N HIS A 741 -13.94 -1.47 37.92
CA HIS A 741 -13.23 -0.20 38.15
C HIS A 741 -12.49 -0.15 39.49
N LEU A 742 -13.06 -0.72 40.56
CA LEU A 742 -12.41 -0.82 41.88
C LEU A 742 -11.08 -1.60 41.83
N ARG A 743 -10.88 -2.40 40.78
CA ARG A 743 -9.67 -3.20 40.52
C ARG A 743 -8.79 -2.61 39.43
N GLY A 744 -9.13 -1.41 38.93
CA GLY A 744 -8.40 -0.73 37.86
C GLY A 744 -8.67 -1.30 36.46
N LEU A 745 -9.68 -2.16 36.30
CA LEU A 745 -10.05 -2.73 35.01
C LEU A 745 -10.97 -1.77 34.24
N MET A 746 -10.65 -1.49 32.98
CA MET A 746 -11.56 -0.84 32.04
C MET A 746 -12.74 -1.75 31.68
N VAL A 747 -13.87 -1.17 31.29
CA VAL A 747 -15.06 -1.92 30.86
C VAL A 747 -15.52 -1.47 29.48
N LEU A 748 -15.42 -2.37 28.49
CA LEU A 748 -15.79 -2.13 27.09
C LEU A 748 -17.02 -2.98 26.69
N GLY A 749 -18.22 -2.39 26.65
CA GLY A 749 -19.43 -3.18 26.41
C GLY A 749 -19.64 -3.51 24.93
N TYR A 750 -19.93 -4.78 24.59
CA TYR A 750 -20.21 -5.23 23.22
C TYR A 750 -21.53 -6.02 23.09
N THR A 751 -22.17 -6.17 21.95
CA THR A 751 -22.18 -5.26 20.82
C THR A 751 -23.47 -4.46 20.89
N PHE A 752 -23.37 -3.14 21.00
CA PHE A 752 -24.53 -2.26 21.01
C PHE A 752 -25.07 -2.09 19.57
N GLY A 753 -26.41 -2.12 19.42
CA GLY A 753 -27.08 -1.86 18.15
C GLY A 753 -27.24 -0.36 17.86
N ASP A 754 -27.99 0.01 16.82
CA ASP A 754 -28.20 1.41 16.41
C ASP A 754 -29.16 2.18 17.36
N ASP A 755 -28.72 2.46 18.60
CA ASP A 755 -29.50 3.18 19.62
C ASP A 755 -28.60 4.13 20.46
N THR A 756 -28.53 5.39 20.02
CA THR A 756 -27.75 6.46 20.68
C THR A 756 -28.16 6.69 22.14
N GLU A 757 -29.46 6.62 22.47
CA GLU A 757 -29.95 6.88 23.83
C GLU A 757 -29.59 5.74 24.79
N GLN A 758 -29.61 4.50 24.31
CA GLN A 758 -29.11 3.35 25.07
C GLN A 758 -27.63 3.50 25.40
N MET A 759 -26.79 3.74 24.40
CA MET A 759 -25.34 3.90 24.57
C MET A 759 -25.00 5.06 25.51
N ALA A 760 -25.59 6.24 25.30
CA ALA A 760 -25.33 7.43 26.12
C ALA A 760 -25.69 7.19 27.59
N ARG A 761 -26.77 6.44 27.88
CA ARG A 761 -27.14 6.06 29.24
C ARG A 761 -26.11 5.14 29.89
N PHE A 762 -25.47 4.23 29.14
CA PHE A 762 -24.41 3.38 29.70
C PHE A 762 -23.18 4.19 30.08
N VAL A 763 -22.80 5.16 29.24
CA VAL A 763 -21.70 6.09 29.52
C VAL A 763 -22.02 6.97 30.72
N GLN A 764 -23.12 7.73 30.66
CA GLN A 764 -23.41 8.79 31.63
C GLN A 764 -23.84 8.27 33.01
N LYS A 765 -24.54 7.12 33.06
CA LYS A 765 -25.14 6.62 34.31
C LYS A 765 -24.34 5.49 34.94
N TYR A 766 -23.77 4.60 34.13
CA TYR A 766 -23.07 3.42 34.63
C TYR A 766 -21.55 3.55 34.50
N GLY A 767 -21.06 4.60 33.84
CA GLY A 767 -19.64 4.91 33.77
C GLY A 767 -18.84 3.96 32.87
N ILE A 768 -19.47 3.30 31.90
CA ILE A 768 -18.75 2.40 30.99
C ILE A 768 -17.65 3.15 30.23
N ASP A 769 -16.47 2.52 30.04
CA ASP A 769 -15.31 3.19 29.45
C ASP A 769 -15.31 3.13 27.92
N GLY A 770 -16.04 2.18 27.32
CA GLY A 770 -16.15 2.09 25.86
C GLY A 770 -17.39 1.35 25.38
N ILE A 771 -17.84 1.75 24.19
CA ILE A 771 -19.00 1.20 23.48
C ILE A 771 -18.50 0.54 22.19
N ILE A 772 -18.59 -0.78 22.12
CA ILE A 772 -18.32 -1.57 20.91
C ILE A 772 -19.64 -1.70 20.14
N THR A 773 -19.65 -1.20 18.89
CA THR A 773 -20.88 -1.15 18.07
C THR A 773 -20.58 -1.30 16.57
N ASP A 774 -21.52 -1.92 15.86
CA ASP A 774 -21.51 -2.03 14.39
C ASP A 774 -21.79 -0.68 13.70
N PHE A 775 -22.43 0.26 14.41
CA PHE A 775 -22.89 1.54 13.89
C PHE A 775 -22.00 2.68 14.40
N THR A 776 -20.81 2.82 13.80
CA THR A 776 -19.76 3.72 14.29
C THR A 776 -20.22 5.17 14.45
N ALA A 777 -20.97 5.73 13.49
CA ALA A 777 -21.49 7.09 13.60
C ALA A 777 -22.44 7.28 14.80
N THR A 778 -23.28 6.28 15.08
CA THR A 778 -24.21 6.25 16.22
C THR A 778 -23.45 6.17 17.54
N GLY A 779 -22.47 5.27 17.63
CA GLY A 779 -21.55 5.18 18.77
C GLY A 779 -20.82 6.50 19.01
N ARG A 780 -20.31 7.13 17.95
CA ARG A 780 -19.63 8.42 18.06
C ARG A 780 -20.57 9.50 18.59
N GLN A 781 -21.80 9.56 18.10
CA GLN A 781 -22.79 10.50 18.59
C GLN A 781 -23.06 10.31 20.08
N ALA A 782 -23.20 9.06 20.54
CA ALA A 782 -23.50 8.72 21.93
C ALA A 782 -22.40 9.12 22.92
N VAL A 783 -21.13 9.11 22.50
CA VAL A 783 -19.98 9.49 23.34
C VAL A 783 -19.57 10.97 23.22
N SER A 784 -20.06 11.69 22.20
CA SER A 784 -19.51 13.00 21.78
C SER A 784 -19.85 14.25 22.64
N GLU A 785 -20.21 14.10 23.92
CA GLU A 785 -20.16 15.22 24.88
C GLU A 785 -18.72 15.43 25.40
N ARG A 786 -17.83 15.90 24.50
CA ARG A 786 -16.40 16.29 24.69
C ARG A 786 -15.40 15.14 24.77
N GLY A 787 -14.12 15.45 24.50
CA GLY A 787 -13.06 14.47 24.23
C GLY A 787 -11.84 14.61 25.13
N PHE A 788 -11.05 13.52 25.23
CA PHE A 788 -9.87 13.41 26.10
C PHE A 788 -8.55 13.11 25.37
N ALA A 789 -7.46 13.32 26.13
CA ALA A 789 -6.05 13.20 25.76
C ALA A 789 -5.35 11.99 26.43
N TRP A 790 -4.43 11.35 25.72
CA TRP A 790 -3.88 10.01 25.96
C TRP A 790 -2.85 9.85 27.11
N LEU A 791 -3.14 10.34 28.33
CA LEU A 791 -2.14 10.46 29.41
C LEU A 791 -2.53 9.88 30.79
N LYS A 792 -3.23 8.74 30.87
CA LYS A 792 -3.60 8.17 32.19
C LYS A 792 -3.51 6.66 32.43
N PHE A 793 -2.94 5.85 31.54
CA PHE A 793 -2.65 4.46 31.90
C PHE A 793 -1.21 4.09 31.56
N ARG A 794 -0.42 3.93 32.62
CA ARG A 794 0.85 3.21 32.60
C ARG A 794 0.61 1.87 33.28
N PRO A 795 1.13 0.75 32.75
CA PRO A 795 1.32 -0.45 33.55
C PRO A 795 2.18 -0.08 34.77
N GLY A 796 1.59 -0.10 35.98
CA GLY A 796 2.31 0.17 37.23
C GLY A 796 1.77 1.26 38.16
N ASP A 797 0.72 2.01 37.81
CA ASP A 797 0.18 3.09 38.68
C ASP A 797 -0.84 2.61 39.76
N GLY A 798 -0.80 1.31 40.14
CA GLY A 798 -1.54 0.73 41.28
C GLY A 798 -0.81 0.92 42.63
N PRO A 799 -1.47 0.66 43.78
CA PRO A 799 -1.05 1.11 45.11
C PRO A 799 0.22 0.46 45.71
N PHE A 800 1.05 -0.24 44.93
CA PHE A 800 2.38 -0.68 45.35
C PHE A 800 3.46 0.37 45.06
N SER A 801 3.26 1.57 45.62
CA SER A 801 4.32 2.58 45.75
C SER A 801 5.13 2.32 47.02
N GLY A 802 6.08 1.39 46.94
CA GLY A 802 6.90 1.02 48.10
C GLY A 802 8.04 0.07 47.76
N GLY A 803 9.04 0.55 47.04
CA GLY A 803 10.31 -0.15 46.76
C GLY A 803 11.35 0.84 46.24
N PRO A 804 12.66 0.65 46.51
CA PRO A 804 13.64 1.74 46.58
C PRO A 804 13.88 2.42 45.23
N GLU A 805 14.15 3.73 45.28
CA GLU A 805 14.47 4.58 44.13
C GLU A 805 15.51 3.92 43.20
N LEU A 806 15.12 3.67 41.95
CA LEU A 806 16.08 3.37 40.88
C LEU A 806 16.47 4.67 40.13
N PRO A 807 17.73 4.78 39.65
CA PRO A 807 18.34 6.05 39.33
C PRO A 807 17.75 6.67 38.05
N ARG A 808 17.50 7.98 38.10
CA ARG A 808 17.32 8.81 36.90
C ARG A 808 18.59 8.71 36.06
N ASN A 809 18.55 7.98 34.95
CA ASN A 809 19.24 8.24 33.67
C ASN A 809 19.25 6.98 32.81
N LEU A 810 18.21 6.72 32.04
CA LEU A 810 18.34 5.91 30.82
C LEU A 810 17.57 6.64 29.71
N ARG A 811 18.32 7.13 28.72
CA ARG A 811 17.75 7.64 27.47
C ARG A 811 17.39 6.42 26.61
N PRO A 812 16.32 6.48 25.80
CA PRO A 812 15.95 5.37 24.92
C PRO A 812 17.07 5.03 23.93
N VAL A 813 17.22 3.73 23.70
CA VAL A 813 18.13 3.05 22.77
C VAL A 813 17.88 3.52 21.33
N PRO A 814 18.91 3.56 20.47
CA PRO A 814 18.71 3.74 19.03
C PRO A 814 17.86 2.61 18.43
N ARG A 815 16.80 2.96 17.68
CA ARG A 815 15.95 2.00 16.96
C ARG A 815 16.78 1.21 15.94
N LEU A 816 16.80 -0.12 16.06
CA LEU A 816 17.46 -1.01 15.11
C LEU A 816 16.62 -1.23 13.84
N ASP A 817 15.40 -0.71 13.77
CA ASP A 817 14.50 -0.79 12.60
C ASP A 817 15.12 -0.18 11.32
N ASP A 818 16.09 0.73 11.50
CA ASP A 818 16.90 1.31 10.43
C ASP A 818 18.10 0.42 10.03
N TYR A 819 18.35 -0.70 10.70
CA TYR A 819 19.53 -1.57 10.59
C TYR A 819 19.13 -2.99 10.16
N GLY A 820 19.70 -3.49 9.07
CA GLY A 820 19.48 -4.87 8.62
C GLY A 820 20.59 -5.81 9.08
N LEU A 821 20.25 -7.05 9.46
CA LEU A 821 21.21 -8.11 9.81
C LEU A 821 22.15 -8.43 8.63
N ILE A 822 23.46 -8.38 8.86
CA ILE A 822 24.49 -8.61 7.83
C ILE A 822 25.41 -9.80 8.12
N TRP A 823 25.49 -10.24 9.36
CA TRP A 823 26.28 -11.40 9.76
C TRP A 823 25.73 -11.95 11.07
N HIS A 824 25.68 -13.27 11.22
CA HIS A 824 25.28 -13.91 12.46
C HIS A 824 25.83 -15.33 12.60
N ASP A 825 25.88 -15.80 13.84
CA ASP A 825 26.04 -17.21 14.18
C ASP A 825 25.24 -17.55 15.44
N GLU A 826 24.40 -18.59 15.33
CA GLU A 826 23.53 -19.11 16.40
C GLU A 826 24.09 -20.41 17.00
N PHE A 827 25.28 -20.85 16.54
CA PHE A 827 25.98 -22.05 17.04
C PHE A 827 25.14 -23.34 17.08
N ASP A 828 24.18 -23.51 16.16
CA ASP A 828 23.32 -24.71 16.04
C ASP A 828 24.06 -26.00 15.64
N GLY A 829 25.36 -25.91 15.33
CA GLY A 829 26.19 -27.03 14.90
C GLY A 829 26.68 -27.92 16.04
N THR A 830 27.34 -29.02 15.67
CA THR A 830 28.05 -29.91 16.63
C THR A 830 29.56 -29.66 16.66
N ALA A 831 30.05 -28.73 15.83
CA ALA A 831 31.44 -28.30 15.75
C ALA A 831 31.49 -26.84 15.31
N LEU A 832 32.61 -26.17 15.62
CA LEU A 832 32.82 -24.77 15.25
C LEU A 832 32.78 -24.62 13.72
N ASP A 833 32.00 -23.65 13.24
CA ASP A 833 31.97 -23.32 11.81
C ASP A 833 33.27 -22.60 11.42
N GLU A 834 34.25 -23.37 10.94
CA GLU A 834 35.54 -22.85 10.48
C GLU A 834 35.44 -21.95 9.23
N THR A 835 34.26 -21.82 8.62
CA THR A 835 34.03 -20.84 7.55
C THR A 835 33.75 -19.43 8.10
N LYS A 836 33.28 -19.34 9.35
CA LYS A 836 32.96 -18.10 10.06
C LYS A 836 34.02 -17.72 11.10
N TRP A 837 34.58 -18.72 11.77
CA TRP A 837 35.48 -18.56 12.90
C TRP A 837 36.79 -19.31 12.69
N LYS A 838 37.82 -18.90 13.42
CA LYS A 838 39.02 -19.71 13.61
C LYS A 838 39.50 -19.65 15.05
N HIS A 839 40.21 -20.67 15.48
CA HIS A 839 40.93 -20.63 16.75
C HIS A 839 42.05 -19.59 16.68
N SER A 840 42.09 -18.72 17.69
CA SER A 840 43.02 -17.61 17.75
C SER A 840 44.05 -17.77 18.86
N ARG A 841 45.27 -17.28 18.57
CA ARG A 841 46.39 -17.21 19.52
C ARG A 841 46.70 -18.53 20.24
N LEU A 842 46.62 -19.67 19.53
CA LEU A 842 46.94 -20.99 20.07
C LEU A 842 48.34 -21.06 20.71
N GLY A 843 48.46 -21.78 21.82
CA GLY A 843 49.68 -21.90 22.61
C GLY A 843 49.70 -20.99 23.85
N PRO A 844 50.86 -20.85 24.52
CA PRO A 844 50.97 -20.10 25.77
C PRO A 844 50.58 -18.64 25.60
N ARG A 845 49.64 -18.16 26.42
CA ARG A 845 49.17 -16.78 26.47
C ARG A 845 48.83 -16.42 27.91
N ARG A 846 49.55 -15.42 28.45
CA ARG A 846 49.46 -15.04 29.87
C ARG A 846 49.68 -16.28 30.75
N ASP A 847 48.78 -16.53 31.70
CA ASP A 847 48.91 -17.62 32.68
C ASP A 847 48.19 -18.92 32.23
N ALA A 848 47.74 -18.97 30.98
CA ALA A 848 47.10 -20.14 30.38
C ALA A 848 47.66 -20.50 28.99
N ILE A 849 47.13 -21.57 28.42
CA ILE A 849 47.44 -22.07 27.09
C ILE A 849 46.15 -22.14 26.29
N ASN A 850 46.08 -21.40 25.18
CA ASN A 850 44.96 -21.48 24.25
C ASN A 850 45.05 -22.80 23.47
N VAL A 851 44.04 -23.66 23.61
CA VAL A 851 43.95 -24.96 22.93
C VAL A 851 42.62 -25.05 22.17
N THR A 852 42.60 -25.84 21.10
CA THR A 852 41.38 -26.01 20.27
C THR A 852 40.26 -26.66 21.06
N ASP A 853 40.60 -27.67 21.86
CA ASP A 853 39.63 -28.51 22.58
C ASP A 853 38.97 -27.78 23.78
N ALA A 854 39.40 -26.56 24.08
CA ALA A 854 38.74 -25.69 25.05
C ALA A 854 37.50 -25.00 24.46
N VAL A 855 37.30 -25.06 23.14
CA VAL A 855 36.15 -24.49 22.45
C VAL A 855 35.30 -25.64 21.91
N SER A 856 34.06 -25.75 22.35
CA SER A 856 33.13 -26.80 21.92
C SER A 856 31.73 -26.25 21.71
N LEU A 857 30.91 -26.97 20.95
CA LEU A 857 29.47 -26.71 20.89
C LEU A 857 28.77 -27.82 21.68
N ASP A 858 27.74 -27.45 22.43
CA ASP A 858 26.95 -28.41 23.23
C ASP A 858 25.93 -29.20 22.39
N GLY A 859 25.73 -28.78 21.13
CA GLY A 859 24.76 -29.35 20.19
C GLY A 859 23.32 -28.85 20.39
N ASN A 860 23.11 -27.87 21.27
CA ASN A 860 21.83 -27.24 21.55
C ASN A 860 21.85 -25.72 21.30
N GLY A 861 22.68 -25.25 20.36
CA GLY A 861 22.77 -23.83 20.02
C GLY A 861 23.75 -23.02 20.87
N HIS A 862 24.65 -23.65 21.64
CA HIS A 862 25.62 -22.91 22.44
C HIS A 862 27.07 -23.26 22.13
N LEU A 863 27.87 -22.21 21.93
CA LEU A 863 29.33 -22.27 21.99
C LEU A 863 29.79 -22.18 23.44
N THR A 864 30.69 -23.06 23.86
CA THR A 864 31.33 -23.04 25.18
C THR A 864 32.83 -22.84 25.04
N ILE A 865 33.39 -21.89 25.80
CA ILE A 865 34.83 -21.72 25.99
C ILE A 865 35.19 -22.05 27.43
N THR A 866 35.80 -23.23 27.64
CA THR A 866 36.06 -23.80 28.95
C THR A 866 37.49 -23.54 29.42
N THR A 867 37.64 -23.00 30.62
CA THR A 867 38.93 -22.93 31.32
C THR A 867 39.10 -24.15 32.22
N SER A 868 40.23 -24.86 32.10
CA SER A 868 40.48 -26.12 32.84
C SER A 868 41.86 -26.15 33.47
N ARG A 869 41.98 -26.74 34.66
CA ARG A 869 43.27 -27.04 35.29
C ARG A 869 43.84 -28.35 34.74
N VAL A 870 45.11 -28.33 34.35
CA VAL A 870 45.86 -29.46 33.83
C VAL A 870 47.17 -29.59 34.60
N GLU A 871 47.43 -30.78 35.13
CA GLU A 871 48.70 -31.07 35.79
C GLU A 871 49.78 -31.35 34.74
N ALA A 872 50.83 -30.52 34.72
CA ALA A 872 51.96 -30.73 33.82
C ALA A 872 52.82 -31.91 34.28
N ALA A 873 53.61 -32.47 33.36
CA ALA A 873 54.46 -33.63 33.63
C ALA A 873 55.53 -33.40 34.72
N ASP A 874 55.83 -32.15 35.07
CA ASP A 874 56.73 -31.74 36.15
C ASP A 874 56.01 -31.51 37.50
N GLY A 875 54.70 -31.79 37.56
CA GLY A 875 53.87 -31.63 38.76
C GLY A 875 53.42 -30.19 39.04
N THR A 876 53.58 -29.28 38.07
CA THR A 876 53.06 -27.91 38.17
C THR A 876 51.66 -27.80 37.57
N ALA A 877 50.77 -27.05 38.22
CA ALA A 877 49.46 -26.74 37.67
C ALA A 877 49.60 -25.78 36.48
N ARG A 878 48.94 -26.11 35.37
CA ARG A 878 48.77 -25.25 34.19
C ARG A 878 47.30 -25.13 33.86
N TYR A 879 46.95 -24.10 33.10
CA TYR A 879 45.56 -23.82 32.75
C TYR A 879 45.40 -23.82 31.23
N HIS A 880 44.37 -24.51 30.75
CA HIS A 880 43.96 -24.49 29.35
C HIS A 880 42.73 -23.61 29.21
N THR A 881 42.66 -22.82 28.13
CA THR A 881 41.49 -21.99 27.79
C THR A 881 41.39 -21.84 26.26
N GLY A 882 40.46 -21.01 25.77
CA GLY A 882 40.17 -20.86 24.34
C GLY A 882 39.91 -19.42 23.90
N MET A 883 40.15 -19.17 22.62
CA MET A 883 39.82 -17.92 21.95
C MET A 883 39.52 -18.21 20.48
N ILE A 884 38.49 -17.57 19.94
CA ILE A 884 38.15 -17.62 18.52
C ILE A 884 37.97 -16.20 17.97
N ASP A 885 38.24 -16.04 16.69
CA ASP A 885 38.01 -14.76 16.02
C ASP A 885 37.51 -14.94 14.58
N THR A 886 36.95 -13.85 14.02
CA THR A 886 36.49 -13.80 12.63
C THR A 886 37.55 -13.24 11.67
N LEU A 887 38.83 -13.14 12.08
CA LEU A 887 39.87 -12.52 11.27
C LEU A 887 40.11 -13.32 9.99
N GLY A 888 39.87 -12.69 8.85
CA GLY A 888 39.96 -13.33 7.53
C GLY A 888 38.65 -13.98 7.07
N HIS A 889 37.61 -13.95 7.91
CA HIS A 889 36.26 -14.45 7.62
C HIS A 889 35.25 -13.30 7.54
N PHE A 890 35.21 -12.44 8.57
CA PHE A 890 34.29 -11.31 8.64
C PHE A 890 34.89 -10.13 9.41
N GLY A 891 34.63 -8.93 8.92
CA GLY A 891 34.90 -7.69 9.62
C GLY A 891 34.24 -6.51 8.91
N THR A 892 33.75 -5.54 9.67
CA THR A 892 33.09 -4.36 9.12
C THR A 892 33.38 -3.10 9.94
N ALA A 893 33.12 -1.94 9.35
CA ALA A 893 33.14 -0.66 10.03
C ALA A 893 31.71 -0.16 10.23
N TYR A 894 31.40 0.30 11.44
CA TYR A 894 30.08 0.76 11.87
C TYR A 894 28.98 -0.31 11.83
N GLY A 895 27.97 -0.12 12.66
CA GLY A 895 26.87 -1.07 12.81
C GLY A 895 26.51 -1.27 14.27
N TYR A 896 25.56 -2.16 14.51
CA TYR A 896 25.24 -2.68 15.82
C TYR A 896 25.79 -4.09 15.94
N PHE A 897 26.64 -4.33 16.94
CA PHE A 897 27.27 -5.63 17.23
C PHE A 897 26.70 -6.13 18.54
N GLU A 898 26.26 -7.38 18.60
CA GLU A 898 25.67 -7.96 19.80
C GLU A 898 26.09 -9.41 19.99
N ALA A 899 26.37 -9.79 21.23
CA ALA A 899 26.54 -11.17 21.64
C ALA A 899 25.67 -11.46 22.87
N ARG A 900 24.98 -12.61 22.86
CA ARG A 900 24.27 -13.11 24.04
C ARG A 900 25.12 -14.16 24.73
N MET A 901 25.54 -13.89 25.96
CA MET A 901 26.53 -14.68 26.68
C MET A 901 26.13 -14.90 28.13
N GLN A 902 26.34 -16.12 28.61
CA GLN A 902 26.40 -16.44 30.02
C GLN A 902 27.87 -16.55 30.43
N LEU A 903 28.24 -15.78 31.44
CA LEU A 903 29.63 -15.54 31.80
C LEU A 903 30.12 -16.56 32.83
N GLN A 904 31.44 -16.66 32.95
CA GLN A 904 32.13 -17.48 33.93
C GLN A 904 31.94 -16.91 35.35
N THR A 905 31.96 -17.78 36.34
CA THR A 905 31.60 -17.48 37.74
C THR A 905 32.79 -17.51 38.69
N GLU A 906 33.87 -18.21 38.33
CA GLU A 906 35.04 -18.41 39.17
C GLU A 906 36.07 -17.26 39.04
N VAL A 907 36.94 -17.16 40.04
CA VAL A 907 37.98 -16.13 40.09
C VAL A 907 39.20 -16.46 39.23
N GLY A 908 39.99 -15.45 38.86
CA GLY A 908 41.28 -15.64 38.20
C GLY A 908 41.24 -15.76 36.67
N HIS A 909 40.04 -15.73 36.08
CA HIS A 909 39.85 -15.62 34.65
C HIS A 909 38.73 -14.65 34.28
N TRP A 910 38.78 -14.12 33.06
CA TRP A 910 37.77 -13.20 32.52
C TRP A 910 37.31 -13.64 31.14
N SER A 911 36.02 -13.46 30.89
CA SER A 911 35.43 -13.62 29.56
C SER A 911 35.30 -12.27 28.86
N ALA A 912 35.45 -12.27 27.54
CA ALA A 912 35.39 -11.07 26.74
C ALA A 912 34.70 -11.28 25.38
N PHE A 913 33.88 -10.29 25.01
CA PHE A 913 33.47 -10.01 23.64
C PHE A 913 34.07 -8.67 23.22
N TRP A 914 34.92 -8.70 22.20
CA TRP A 914 35.68 -7.53 21.79
C TRP A 914 35.92 -7.52 20.28
N ILE A 915 36.15 -6.33 19.73
CA ILE A 915 36.41 -6.13 18.31
C ILE A 915 37.72 -5.38 18.10
N HIS A 916 38.50 -5.79 17.10
CA HIS A 916 39.89 -5.34 16.92
C HIS A 916 40.26 -5.13 15.45
N THR A 917 41.31 -4.35 15.21
CA THR A 917 41.94 -4.19 13.87
C THR A 917 43.47 -4.28 13.91
N HIS A 918 44.07 -4.90 12.89
CA HIS A 918 45.52 -5.16 12.86
C HIS A 918 46.38 -3.90 12.78
N SER A 919 45.79 -2.80 12.31
CA SER A 919 46.49 -1.52 12.14
C SER A 919 46.60 -0.69 13.41
N MET A 920 46.04 -1.15 14.55
CA MET A 920 46.03 -0.34 15.77
C MET A 920 47.45 0.07 16.19
N GLY A 921 47.67 1.38 16.32
CA GLY A 921 48.99 1.95 16.59
C GLY A 921 49.89 2.16 15.37
N ASN A 922 49.39 1.97 14.15
CA ASN A 922 50.14 2.24 12.92
C ASN A 922 49.28 2.99 11.88
N PRO A 923 49.39 4.34 11.78
CA PRO A 923 50.31 5.21 12.51
C PRO A 923 49.81 5.61 13.92
N ILE A 924 50.75 6.00 14.77
CA ILE A 924 50.46 6.51 16.13
C ILE A 924 49.86 7.92 16.05
N GLY A 925 48.85 8.19 16.87
CA GLY A 925 48.18 9.49 16.96
C GLY A 925 47.06 9.71 15.95
N ASP A 926 46.74 8.72 15.13
CA ASP A 926 45.66 8.77 14.14
C ASP A 926 44.74 7.55 14.27
N VAL A 927 43.78 7.69 15.18
CA VAL A 927 42.77 6.65 15.46
C VAL A 927 41.87 6.37 14.25
N ALA A 928 41.60 7.36 13.41
CA ALA A 928 40.75 7.15 12.25
C ALA A 928 41.41 6.18 11.25
N THR A 929 42.74 6.28 11.07
CA THR A 929 43.48 5.44 10.13
C THR A 929 44.05 4.17 10.76
N ALA A 930 44.45 4.20 12.04
CA ALA A 930 45.01 3.05 12.73
C ALA A 930 43.93 2.15 13.36
N GLY A 931 42.80 2.74 13.75
CA GLY A 931 41.69 2.07 14.43
C GLY A 931 41.87 1.96 15.95
N THR A 932 40.91 1.29 16.59
CA THR A 932 40.75 1.21 18.05
C THR A 932 40.23 -0.15 18.42
N GLU A 933 40.93 -0.85 19.30
CA GLU A 933 40.39 -2.02 19.97
C GLU A 933 39.25 -1.59 20.90
N ILE A 934 38.11 -2.27 20.77
CA ILE A 934 36.90 -1.97 21.53
C ILE A 934 36.50 -3.24 22.26
N ASP A 935 36.68 -3.20 23.57
CA ASP A 935 36.23 -4.23 24.48
C ASP A 935 34.76 -3.97 24.79
N VAL A 936 33.89 -4.63 24.03
CA VAL A 936 32.43 -4.46 24.12
C VAL A 936 31.92 -4.95 25.47
N ALA A 937 32.49 -6.03 25.99
CA ALA A 937 32.27 -6.47 27.36
C ALA A 937 33.45 -7.31 27.85
N GLU A 938 33.99 -6.96 29.02
CA GLU A 938 34.90 -7.80 29.81
C GLU A 938 34.33 -7.97 31.22
N LEU A 939 34.22 -9.21 31.69
CA LEU A 939 33.77 -9.51 33.05
C LEU A 939 34.90 -10.10 33.89
N LEU A 940 35.22 -9.41 34.98
CA LEU A 940 36.28 -9.77 35.91
C LEU A 940 35.74 -10.26 37.27
N HIS A 941 35.95 -11.53 37.58
CA HIS A 941 35.68 -12.08 38.91
C HIS A 941 36.93 -11.99 39.80
N ASN A 942 37.25 -10.81 40.33
CA ASN A 942 38.48 -10.61 41.14
C ASN A 942 38.23 -10.37 42.64
N GLY A 943 37.04 -10.74 43.14
CA GLY A 943 36.62 -10.55 44.54
C GLY A 943 36.33 -9.10 44.95
N LYS A 944 36.34 -8.15 44.02
CA LYS A 944 36.00 -6.73 44.27
C LYS A 944 34.86 -6.20 43.40
N HIS A 945 34.65 -6.81 42.24
CA HIS A 945 33.68 -6.37 41.24
C HIS A 945 32.87 -7.57 40.73
N GLU A 946 32.22 -8.29 41.65
CA GLU A 946 31.54 -9.56 41.37
C GLU A 946 30.30 -9.41 40.46
N SER A 947 29.82 -8.21 40.14
CA SER A 947 28.71 -8.00 39.21
C SER A 947 28.86 -6.69 38.45
N ALA A 948 29.95 -6.56 37.70
CA ALA A 948 30.19 -5.37 36.88
C ALA A 948 30.87 -5.70 35.55
N VAL A 949 30.34 -5.13 34.47
CA VAL A 949 30.96 -5.21 33.14
C VAL A 949 31.95 -4.06 32.98
N GLN A 950 33.12 -4.36 32.42
CA GLN A 950 34.10 -3.37 31.99
C GLN A 950 34.00 -3.19 30.48
N HIS A 951 33.80 -1.95 30.04
CA HIS A 951 33.94 -1.54 28.64
C HIS A 951 35.24 -0.76 28.48
N THR A 952 36.08 -1.07 27.50
CA THR A 952 37.36 -0.37 27.33
C THR A 952 37.64 -0.09 25.85
N LEU A 953 38.26 1.06 25.59
CA LEU A 953 38.82 1.46 24.31
C LEU A 953 40.33 1.52 24.44
N HIS A 954 41.06 0.93 23.49
CA HIS A 954 42.52 1.01 23.40
C HIS A 954 42.95 1.54 22.02
N TRP A 955 43.91 2.47 21.99
CA TRP A 955 44.46 3.01 20.75
C TRP A 955 45.92 3.44 20.87
N ASP A 956 46.54 3.79 19.75
CA ASP A 956 47.97 4.11 19.62
C ASP A 956 48.92 2.91 19.91
N GLY A 957 48.40 1.68 19.82
CA GLY A 957 49.12 0.41 20.02
C GLY A 957 49.39 0.08 21.48
N TYR A 958 49.97 -1.08 21.78
CA TYR A 958 50.24 -1.52 23.17
C TYR A 958 51.62 -1.11 23.73
N GLY A 959 52.34 -0.23 23.01
CA GLY A 959 53.69 0.20 23.36
C GLY A 959 53.73 1.49 24.19
N GLU A 960 54.82 2.25 24.07
CA GLU A 960 55.03 3.52 24.79
C GLU A 960 53.91 4.56 24.60
N HIS A 961 53.22 4.50 23.46
CA HIS A 961 52.19 5.46 23.09
C HIS A 961 50.76 5.03 23.42
N HIS A 962 50.59 3.85 24.05
CA HIS A 962 49.29 3.28 24.38
C HIS A 962 48.41 4.26 25.15
N LYS A 963 47.15 4.34 24.73
CA LYS A 963 46.11 5.09 25.42
C LYS A 963 44.89 4.21 25.60
N SER A 964 44.17 4.46 26.69
CA SER A 964 42.92 3.80 26.96
C SER A 964 41.89 4.71 27.62
N GLN A 965 40.63 4.35 27.44
CA GLN A 965 39.51 4.89 28.19
C GLN A 965 38.52 3.76 28.42
N GLY A 966 38.11 3.55 29.67
CA GLY A 966 37.11 2.55 29.97
C GLY A 966 36.11 3.01 31.02
N ARG A 967 35.04 2.24 31.15
CA ARG A 967 33.99 2.43 32.13
C ARG A 967 33.58 1.08 32.72
N LEU A 968 33.72 0.99 34.04
CA LEU A 968 33.17 -0.11 34.82
C LEU A 968 31.72 0.21 35.19
N VAL A 969 30.81 -0.72 34.91
CA VAL A 969 29.37 -0.53 35.13
C VAL A 969 28.85 -1.72 35.95
N PRO A 970 28.40 -1.48 37.20
CA PRO A 970 27.69 -2.50 37.96
C PRO A 970 26.38 -2.87 37.28
N ILE A 971 26.11 -4.16 37.14
CA ILE A 971 24.87 -4.70 36.57
C ILE A 971 24.32 -5.72 37.57
N ASP A 972 23.10 -5.49 38.03
CA ASP A 972 22.44 -6.39 38.98
C ASP A 972 22.12 -7.72 38.28
N GLY A 973 22.48 -8.84 38.93
CA GLY A 973 22.22 -10.17 38.40
C GLY A 973 23.13 -10.59 37.23
N LEU A 974 24.23 -9.87 36.95
CA LEU A 974 25.13 -10.16 35.82
C LEU A 974 25.73 -11.58 35.80
N ASN A 975 25.70 -12.27 36.94
CA ASN A 975 26.18 -13.64 37.08
C ASN A 975 25.08 -14.68 36.86
N ASP A 976 23.83 -14.24 36.65
CA ASP A 976 22.66 -15.08 36.58
C ASP A 976 22.25 -15.32 35.11
N GLY A 977 22.79 -16.39 34.52
CA GLY A 977 22.38 -16.83 33.19
C GLY A 977 22.89 -15.92 32.05
N PHE A 978 22.10 -15.82 30.98
CA PHE A 978 22.49 -15.14 29.75
C PHE A 978 22.12 -13.66 29.76
N HIS A 979 23.07 -12.83 29.34
CA HIS A 979 22.91 -11.40 29.13
C HIS A 979 23.29 -11.03 27.70
N THR A 980 22.70 -9.95 27.19
CA THR A 980 23.07 -9.39 25.87
C THR A 980 24.06 -8.25 26.05
N PHE A 981 25.14 -8.27 25.27
CA PHE A 981 26.20 -7.25 25.28
C PHE A 981 26.30 -6.61 23.89
N GLY A 982 25.92 -5.35 23.80
CA GLY A 982 25.73 -4.62 22.55
C GLY A 982 26.68 -3.44 22.38
N LEU A 983 27.07 -3.16 21.13
CA LEU A 983 27.77 -1.94 20.73
C LEU A 983 27.09 -1.35 19.50
N LEU A 984 26.45 -0.18 19.65
CA LEU A 984 26.18 0.67 18.50
C LEU A 984 27.41 1.51 18.21
N TRP A 985 28.02 1.27 17.06
CA TRP A 985 29.14 2.03 16.54
C TRP A 985 28.70 2.82 15.31
N THR A 986 28.75 4.15 15.42
CA THR A 986 28.52 5.08 14.31
C THR A 986 29.82 5.80 13.95
N PRO A 987 29.89 6.51 12.81
CA PRO A 987 31.06 7.33 12.50
C PRO A 987 31.39 8.41 13.55
N ALA A 988 30.44 8.78 14.40
CA ALA A 988 30.56 9.86 15.37
C ALA A 988 30.81 9.38 16.81
N GLU A 989 30.35 8.18 17.18
CA GLU A 989 30.35 7.72 18.57
C GLU A 989 30.13 6.22 18.74
N TYR A 990 30.46 5.75 19.95
CA TYR A 990 30.15 4.44 20.49
C TYR A 990 29.07 4.53 21.56
N VAL A 991 28.15 3.57 21.54
CA VAL A 991 27.14 3.35 22.57
C VAL A 991 27.20 1.88 22.97
N PHE A 992 27.55 1.61 24.22
CA PHE A 992 27.62 0.29 24.82
C PHE A 992 26.32 0.00 25.54
N LEU A 993 25.86 -1.23 25.41
CA LEU A 993 24.60 -1.70 25.97
C LEU A 993 24.78 -3.04 26.68
N VAL A 994 24.05 -3.21 27.77
CA VAL A 994 23.83 -4.51 28.42
C VAL A 994 22.32 -4.68 28.63
N ASP A 995 21.76 -5.80 28.16
CA ASP A 995 20.31 -6.09 28.21
C ASP A 995 19.45 -4.97 27.63
N GLY A 996 19.90 -4.48 26.47
CA GLY A 996 19.26 -3.36 25.78
C GLY A 996 19.33 -2.03 26.54
N ARG A 997 20.11 -1.90 27.62
CA ARG A 997 20.24 -0.65 28.38
C ARG A 997 21.58 0.02 28.09
N GLU A 998 21.57 1.31 27.76
CA GLU A 998 22.82 2.07 27.57
C GLU A 998 23.61 2.13 28.88
N THR A 999 24.79 1.53 28.87
CA THR A 999 25.73 1.53 30.00
C THR A 999 26.80 2.60 29.83
N TRP A 1000 27.19 2.88 28.58
CA TRP A 1000 28.19 3.90 28.28
C TRP A 1000 28.04 4.48 26.88
N ARG A 1001 28.30 5.77 26.73
CA ARG A 1001 28.41 6.46 25.44
C ARG A 1001 29.64 7.34 25.41
N THR A 1002 30.37 7.31 24.31
CA THR A 1002 31.59 8.12 24.15
C THR A 1002 31.88 8.44 22.69
N ARG A 1003 32.56 9.57 22.47
CA ARG A 1003 33.10 10.02 21.18
C ARG A 1003 34.62 9.92 21.13
N THR A 1004 35.23 9.35 22.16
CA THR A 1004 36.67 9.16 22.25
C THR A 1004 37.10 8.05 21.30
N ALA A 1005 38.22 8.28 20.59
CA ALA A 1005 38.89 7.27 19.79
C ALA A 1005 37.95 6.50 18.82
N VAL A 1006 37.06 7.20 18.11
CA VAL A 1006 36.15 6.55 17.17
C VAL A 1006 36.90 6.09 15.93
N SER A 1007 37.18 4.79 15.87
CA SER A 1007 37.74 4.08 14.72
C SER A 1007 36.91 4.33 13.47
N GLN A 1008 37.60 4.43 12.33
CA GLN A 1008 36.98 4.51 11.00
C GLN A 1008 37.42 3.30 10.14
N ARG A 1009 37.95 2.24 10.76
CA ARG A 1009 38.51 1.04 10.11
C ARG A 1009 37.68 -0.20 10.37
N PRO A 1010 37.47 -1.10 9.39
CA PRO A 1010 36.82 -2.39 9.64
C PRO A 1010 37.52 -3.19 10.74
N GLN A 1011 36.71 -3.82 11.59
CA GLN A 1011 37.17 -4.61 12.74
C GLN A 1011 36.54 -5.99 12.73
N TYR A 1012 37.32 -6.99 13.13
CA TYR A 1012 36.86 -8.37 13.29
C TYR A 1012 36.53 -8.63 14.75
N MET A 1013 35.68 -9.63 14.99
CA MET A 1013 35.18 -9.98 16.32
C MET A 1013 36.02 -11.06 16.97
N ILE A 1014 36.10 -11.04 18.30
CA ILE A 1014 36.84 -11.99 19.11
C ILE A 1014 35.98 -12.37 20.32
N LEU A 1015 35.91 -13.68 20.58
CA LEU A 1015 35.38 -14.26 21.81
C LEU A 1015 36.51 -14.98 22.54
N SER A 1016 36.64 -14.75 23.83
CA SER A 1016 37.71 -15.34 24.63
C SER A 1016 37.37 -15.53 26.09
N CYS A 1017 37.99 -16.52 26.69
CA CYS A 1017 38.25 -16.58 28.12
C CYS A 1017 39.78 -16.51 28.33
N GLU A 1018 40.25 -15.65 29.20
CA GLU A 1018 41.68 -15.43 29.46
C GLU A 1018 41.98 -15.50 30.96
N VAL A 1019 43.21 -15.88 31.32
CA VAL A 1019 43.66 -16.07 32.71
C VAL A 1019 44.76 -15.07 33.04
N GLY A 1020 44.71 -14.50 34.24
CA GLY A 1020 45.77 -13.64 34.75
C GLY A 1020 45.38 -12.70 35.88
N ASP A 1021 46.42 -12.13 36.50
CA ASP A 1021 46.37 -11.45 37.81
C ASP A 1021 45.24 -10.43 38.01
N TRP A 1022 44.80 -9.73 36.96
CA TRP A 1022 43.78 -8.69 37.08
C TRP A 1022 42.37 -9.25 37.35
N ALA A 1023 42.15 -10.51 36.98
CA ALA A 1023 40.95 -11.28 37.29
C ALA A 1023 41.07 -12.04 38.62
N GLY A 1024 42.19 -11.96 39.36
CA GLY A 1024 42.39 -12.69 40.62
C GLY A 1024 43.31 -13.90 40.49
N ASP A 1025 43.38 -14.74 41.53
CA ASP A 1025 44.22 -15.94 41.55
C ASP A 1025 43.43 -17.16 41.05
N ILE A 1026 43.77 -17.64 39.84
CA ILE A 1026 43.15 -18.84 39.24
C ILE A 1026 43.43 -20.13 40.03
N GLY A 1027 44.38 -20.11 40.97
CA GLY A 1027 44.61 -21.19 41.92
C GLY A 1027 43.49 -21.37 42.93
N GLU A 1028 42.67 -20.33 43.15
CA GLU A 1028 41.52 -20.35 44.06
C GLU A 1028 40.23 -20.83 43.39
N ALA A 1029 40.19 -20.89 42.05
CA ALA A 1029 39.03 -21.27 41.25
C ALA A 1029 38.69 -22.77 41.30
N GLU A 1030 37.40 -23.10 41.37
CA GLU A 1030 36.87 -24.44 41.16
C GLU A 1030 36.67 -24.74 39.66
N LEU A 1031 37.74 -25.19 38.99
CA LEU A 1031 37.73 -25.50 37.55
C LEU A 1031 37.28 -26.95 37.25
N PRO A 1032 36.59 -27.20 36.10
CA PRO A 1032 36.42 -26.28 34.97
C PRO A 1032 35.27 -25.29 35.13
N ASP A 1033 35.45 -24.10 34.55
CA ASP A 1033 34.43 -23.05 34.44
C ASP A 1033 34.48 -22.40 33.05
N SER A 1034 33.35 -21.86 32.59
CA SER A 1034 33.11 -21.61 31.16
C SER A 1034 32.39 -20.31 30.83
N LEU A 1035 32.77 -19.72 29.69
CA LEU A 1035 31.92 -18.80 28.93
C LEU A 1035 30.97 -19.61 28.06
N ILE A 1036 29.68 -19.28 28.06
CA ILE A 1036 28.70 -19.86 27.16
C ILE A 1036 28.13 -18.75 26.28
N VAL A 1037 28.09 -18.94 24.97
CA VAL A 1037 27.60 -17.98 23.99
C VAL A 1037 26.46 -18.61 23.20
N ASP A 1038 25.33 -17.93 23.20
CA ASP A 1038 24.10 -18.32 22.51
C ASP A 1038 24.10 -17.83 21.06
N TYR A 1039 24.39 -16.54 20.85
CA TYR A 1039 24.57 -16.03 19.50
C TYR A 1039 25.54 -14.85 19.45
N VAL A 1040 26.02 -14.59 18.23
CA VAL A 1040 26.65 -13.31 17.85
C VAL A 1040 25.98 -12.78 16.59
N ARG A 1041 25.51 -11.54 16.62
CA ARG A 1041 24.79 -10.89 15.50
C ARG A 1041 25.35 -9.51 15.21
N VAL A 1042 25.39 -9.14 13.93
CA VAL A 1042 25.86 -7.83 13.46
C VAL A 1042 24.88 -7.23 12.46
N TYR A 1043 24.51 -5.98 12.69
CA TYR A 1043 23.55 -5.22 11.90
C TYR A 1043 24.17 -3.94 11.36
N GLN A 1044 23.71 -3.45 10.21
CA GLN A 1044 24.13 -2.17 9.64
C GLN A 1044 22.95 -1.35 9.12
N PRO A 1045 23.01 0.00 9.16
CA PRO A 1045 21.94 0.85 8.65
C PRO A 1045 21.60 0.52 7.21
N MET A 1046 20.32 0.41 6.86
CA MET A 1046 19.85 0.11 5.51
C MET A 1046 20.39 1.11 4.46
N LYS A 1047 20.69 2.35 4.85
CA LYS A 1047 21.38 3.36 4.01
C LYS A 1047 22.90 3.13 3.83
N LEU A 1048 23.58 2.44 4.75
CA LEU A 1048 25.03 2.20 4.73
C LEU A 1048 25.44 0.95 3.91
N ARG A 1049 24.51 0.03 3.62
CA ARG A 1049 24.71 -1.12 2.70
C ARG A 1049 25.19 -0.71 1.30
N HIS A 1050 24.86 0.50 0.85
CA HIS A 1050 25.32 1.04 -0.45
C HIS A 1050 26.72 1.65 -0.43
N TRP A 1051 27.28 2.00 0.74
CA TRP A 1051 28.63 2.57 0.85
C TRP A 1051 29.70 1.52 1.16
N GLN A 1052 29.37 0.46 1.92
CA GLN A 1052 30.30 -0.63 2.23
C GLN A 1052 30.73 -1.40 0.96
N ALA A 1053 29.81 -1.58 0.00
CA ALA A 1053 30.08 -2.17 -1.31
C ALA A 1053 31.08 -1.35 -2.18
N MET A 1054 31.29 -0.06 -1.87
CA MET A 1054 32.33 0.76 -2.52
C MET A 1054 33.69 0.70 -1.81
N ILE A 1055 33.75 0.29 -0.54
CA ILE A 1055 34.98 0.17 0.25
C ILE A 1055 35.63 -1.21 -0.01
N ASP A 1056 34.84 -2.28 -0.08
CA ASP A 1056 35.34 -3.64 -0.34
C ASP A 1056 35.91 -3.85 -1.76
N TRP A 1057 35.51 -3.02 -2.73
CA TRP A 1057 36.11 -2.97 -4.08
C TRP A 1057 37.53 -2.36 -4.08
N ARG A 1058 37.92 -1.57 -3.06
CA ARG A 1058 39.22 -0.89 -3.00
C ARG A 1058 40.27 -1.57 -2.11
N THR A 1059 39.90 -2.56 -1.31
CA THR A 1059 40.81 -3.23 -0.36
C THR A 1059 41.14 -4.70 -0.68
N LEU A 1060 40.67 -5.26 -1.80
CA LEU A 1060 41.09 -6.57 -2.33
C LEU A 1060 42.18 -6.48 -3.43
N LYS A 1061 43.17 -5.59 -3.25
CA LYS A 1061 44.42 -5.57 -4.03
C LYS A 1061 45.64 -5.57 -3.13
#